data_AF-A0AAU9D1Q8-F1
#
_entry.id   AF-A0AAU9D1Q8-F1
#
_cell.length_a   1.000
_cell.length_b   1.000
_cell.length_c   1.000
_cell.angle_alpha   90.00
_cell.angle_beta   90.00
_cell.angle_gamma   90.00
#
_symmetry.space_group_name_H-M   'P 1'
#
loop_
_entity.id
_entity.type
_entity.pdbx_description
1 polymer ?
#
loop_
_entity_poly.entity_id
_entity_poly.type
_entity_poly.pdbx_seq_one_letter_code
_entity_poly.pdbx_strand_id
1 'polypeptide(L)'
;MDFPLSSYVLAFDTSTDELACALGRFDGLDPHPGAAAQAGCFSVAAESDFACRRQANVELVPTCQKLLDEAGCVMDQVAGIVVGRGPGSFTGVRIGIATAKGLGCGRDCPVMGVSTLDAVAWRAWEAGVRGLVGVVGDAMRHEVYPGLYGIDDVGVTRLFSVETVLKAPEAQKLWALRADAQDIQLTGDGLKKYADLYREAGLTRLLPQELWAPSGASLLLAASAALEAAAAEKQAPSELTAPGELPGHPALVLPVYTRLSDAEENELKRLGLSEPATAATTGCDDALADRHLQLRPMSVNDLEAVSLLEDAVFAGSEHTPWNQSMFAEELGQPGRSWWVAHDEGQVVGFAGGRLAGDDLEILDVAVSAARRREGIGARLLARVAYDGQVLGARSSSLEVFSANGGARALYESLGYSEAGVRADYYGTGQDAVIMTAALPLSVKPADDRPDPTSQVAPWPMEDLGRSSEAAKAVLAAQPLVLAIESSCDETAMAVIDGSGTILANVVSTQIDFHARFGGVVPEIASRKHTEAIVGVYQEALEQAGTALGCGSLLASDLAAVGVTQGPGLVGALVVGVAFAKGLCAGAGLPLIGVNHLEGHLYANLFETPDLKPPFVASLVSGGHTMLVHVRDWGDYQVLGETIDDAVGEAFDKVAKALGLGYPGGPVISRLAAQGNPKAIAFPRAMLHSHDYRFSLSGLKTAVITYIEGENAAGRPINLPDLAASFQAAVIDVQVAKALAAAEECDVDDFCVGGGVAANPALREAYTLALGQRGVRVTLPPLSACTDNAAMIALVALREYRAKKFAPLTMDADPNWSL
;
A
#
# COMPACT_ATOMS: atom_id res chain seq x y z
N MET A 1 43.96 -4.88 -3.76
CA MET A 1 43.63 -4.24 -5.04
C MET A 1 42.50 -3.30 -4.70
N ASP A 2 42.81 -2.02 -4.60
CA ASP A 2 41.83 -1.00 -4.23
C ASP A 2 40.84 -0.87 -5.38
N PHE A 3 39.58 -1.27 -5.14
CA PHE A 3 38.50 -1.01 -6.09
C PHE A 3 38.26 0.51 -6.12
N PRO A 4 38.12 1.15 -7.30
CA PRO A 4 37.77 2.56 -7.35
C PRO A 4 36.42 2.77 -6.65
N LEU A 5 36.33 3.81 -5.81
CA LEU A 5 35.10 4.22 -5.13
C LEU A 5 33.92 4.21 -6.12
N SER A 6 32.86 3.45 -5.82
CA SER A 6 31.64 3.38 -6.64
C SER A 6 31.15 4.79 -6.95
N SER A 7 31.11 5.15 -8.24
CA SER A 7 30.94 6.53 -8.71
C SER A 7 29.68 6.74 -9.57
N TYR A 8 28.86 5.70 -9.76
CA TYR A 8 27.75 5.73 -10.72
C TYR A 8 26.38 5.79 -10.06
N VAL A 9 25.43 6.41 -10.76
CA VAL A 9 24.02 6.50 -10.39
C VAL A 9 23.17 6.02 -11.56
N LEU A 10 22.23 5.12 -11.30
CA LEU A 10 21.22 4.75 -12.29
C LEU A 10 20.03 5.71 -12.17
N ALA A 11 19.62 6.32 -13.28
CA ALA A 11 18.46 7.21 -13.33
C ALA A 11 17.41 6.66 -14.31
N PHE A 12 16.15 6.59 -13.90
CA PHE A 12 15.08 6.17 -14.81
C PHE A 12 13.69 6.71 -14.46
N ASP A 13 12.83 6.83 -15.47
CA ASP A 13 11.44 7.26 -15.33
C ASP A 13 10.54 6.40 -16.23
N THR A 14 9.46 5.90 -15.65
CA THR A 14 8.45 5.03 -16.27
C THR A 14 7.04 5.63 -16.18
N SER A 15 6.93 6.88 -15.79
CA SER A 15 5.67 7.58 -15.55
C SER A 15 4.95 7.97 -16.86
N THR A 16 5.67 8.07 -17.97
CA THR A 16 5.11 8.34 -19.30
C THR A 16 5.05 7.07 -20.15
N ASP A 17 4.57 7.19 -21.40
CA ASP A 17 4.64 6.08 -22.37
C ASP A 17 6.08 5.80 -22.85
N GLU A 18 7.03 6.69 -22.54
CA GLU A 18 8.46 6.51 -22.78
C GLU A 18 9.13 5.94 -21.52
N LEU A 19 10.00 4.96 -21.70
CA LEU A 19 10.97 4.54 -20.70
C LEU A 19 12.21 5.41 -20.91
N ALA A 20 12.53 6.24 -19.92
CA ALA A 20 13.74 7.05 -19.89
C ALA A 20 14.75 6.41 -18.95
N CYS A 21 16.00 6.22 -19.38
CA CYS A 21 17.03 5.56 -18.57
C CYS A 21 18.42 6.13 -18.87
N ALA A 22 19.21 6.42 -17.84
CA ALA A 22 20.60 6.78 -17.96
C ALA A 22 21.46 6.19 -16.83
N LEU A 23 22.74 6.00 -17.13
CA LEU A 23 23.80 5.80 -16.16
C LEU A 23 24.59 7.11 -16.05
N GLY A 24 24.53 7.76 -14.89
CA GLY A 24 25.31 8.95 -14.59
C GLY A 24 26.58 8.62 -13.81
N ARG A 25 27.67 9.35 -14.05
CA ARG A 25 28.87 9.36 -13.20
C ARG A 25 28.85 10.63 -12.35
N PHE A 26 28.98 10.48 -11.04
CA PHE A 26 29.07 11.61 -10.12
C PHE A 26 30.42 12.31 -10.26
N ASP A 27 30.40 13.60 -10.59
CA ASP A 27 31.61 14.41 -10.78
C ASP A 27 31.86 15.39 -9.60
N GLY A 28 31.01 15.37 -8.58
CA GLY A 28 31.07 16.24 -7.40
C GLY A 28 30.07 17.40 -7.43
N LEU A 29 29.77 17.99 -6.27
CA LEU A 29 28.99 19.24 -6.15
C LEU A 29 29.95 20.44 -6.30
N ASP A 30 29.62 21.44 -7.14
CA ASP A 30 30.41 22.68 -7.23
C ASP A 30 30.10 23.60 -6.03
N PRO A 31 31.06 23.90 -5.14
CA PRO A 31 30.86 24.78 -3.99
C PRO A 31 30.78 26.27 -4.35
N HIS A 32 30.95 26.66 -5.62
CA HIS A 32 30.95 28.06 -6.07
C HIS A 32 30.04 28.30 -7.29
N PRO A 33 28.75 28.64 -7.08
CA PRO A 33 27.84 28.98 -8.19
C PRO A 33 28.30 30.29 -8.86
N GLY A 34 29.16 30.20 -9.88
CA GLY A 34 29.83 31.34 -10.51
C GLY A 34 29.93 31.24 -12.03
N ALA A 35 29.00 31.92 -12.72
CA ALA A 35 29.07 32.51 -14.06
C ALA A 35 29.46 31.65 -15.30
N ALA A 36 29.76 30.36 -15.17
CA ALA A 36 29.82 29.44 -16.31
C ALA A 36 28.99 28.20 -15.98
N ALA A 37 27.95 27.94 -16.77
CA ALA A 37 27.09 26.77 -16.63
C ALA A 37 27.95 25.48 -16.70
N GLN A 38 28.31 24.91 -15.55
CA GLN A 38 28.76 23.54 -15.50
C GLN A 38 27.52 22.66 -15.53
N ALA A 39 27.54 21.66 -16.42
CA ALA A 39 26.63 20.52 -16.37
C ALA A 39 26.57 20.04 -14.91
N GLY A 40 25.37 19.80 -14.38
CA GLY A 40 25.15 19.48 -12.97
C GLY A 40 26.05 18.37 -12.43
N CYS A 41 25.93 18.02 -11.15
CA CYS A 41 26.85 17.08 -10.48
C CYS A 41 26.98 15.64 -11.08
N PHE A 42 26.28 15.32 -12.17
CA PHE A 42 26.40 14.07 -12.93
C PHE A 42 26.75 14.31 -14.41
N SER A 43 27.74 13.58 -14.93
CA SER A 43 27.92 13.37 -16.37
C SER A 43 27.23 12.09 -16.85
N VAL A 44 26.63 12.12 -18.04
CA VAL A 44 25.97 10.95 -18.63
C VAL A 44 27.03 10.00 -19.20
N ALA A 45 27.09 8.77 -18.67
CA ALA A 45 27.96 7.71 -19.17
C ALA A 45 27.29 6.86 -20.26
N ALA A 46 26.00 6.57 -20.11
CA ALA A 46 25.17 5.89 -21.09
C ALA A 46 23.70 6.33 -20.94
N GLU A 47 22.92 6.29 -22.02
CA GLU A 47 21.52 6.70 -22.04
C GLU A 47 20.73 5.86 -23.04
N SER A 48 19.49 5.53 -22.70
CA SER A 48 18.58 4.77 -23.56
C SER A 48 17.14 5.17 -23.27
N ASP A 49 16.57 6.03 -24.12
CA ASP A 49 15.18 6.45 -24.03
C ASP A 49 14.38 5.92 -25.22
N PHE A 50 13.23 5.29 -24.95
CA PHE A 50 12.37 4.76 -26.00
C PHE A 50 10.93 4.52 -25.56
N ALA A 51 10.03 4.48 -26.54
CA ALA A 51 8.61 4.25 -26.31
C ALA A 51 8.39 2.81 -25.80
N CYS A 52 7.88 2.69 -24.58
CA CYS A 52 7.77 1.43 -23.87
C CYS A 52 6.32 0.94 -23.73
N ARG A 53 5.31 1.76 -24.09
CA ARG A 53 3.89 1.35 -24.27
C ARG A 53 3.36 0.33 -23.24
N ARG A 54 3.54 0.61 -21.94
CA ARG A 54 3.12 -0.27 -20.81
C ARG A 54 3.86 -1.60 -20.68
N GLN A 55 5.07 -1.70 -21.23
CA GLN A 55 5.99 -2.83 -21.04
C GLN A 55 7.13 -2.48 -20.07
N ALA A 56 7.00 -1.38 -19.32
CA ALA A 56 8.04 -0.91 -18.40
C ALA A 56 8.42 -1.99 -17.37
N ASN A 57 7.47 -2.81 -16.92
CA ASN A 57 7.77 -3.89 -15.99
C ASN A 57 8.73 -4.90 -16.63
N VAL A 58 8.62 -5.20 -17.92
CA VAL A 58 9.46 -6.14 -18.67
C VAL A 58 10.82 -5.52 -19.02
N GLU A 59 10.82 -4.28 -19.52
CA GLU A 59 11.96 -3.66 -20.20
C GLU A 59 12.92 -2.89 -19.28
N LEU A 60 12.46 -2.39 -18.13
CA LEU A 60 13.24 -1.46 -17.28
C LEU A 60 14.55 -2.08 -16.79
N VAL A 61 14.49 -3.24 -16.11
CA VAL A 61 15.69 -3.88 -15.55
C VAL A 61 16.69 -4.32 -16.64
N PRO A 62 16.26 -4.97 -17.75
CA PRO A 62 17.14 -5.24 -18.88
C PRO A 62 17.78 -3.99 -19.47
N THR A 63 17.04 -2.88 -19.54
CA THR A 63 17.58 -1.60 -20.03
C THR A 63 18.67 -1.07 -19.10
N CYS A 64 18.46 -1.11 -17.78
CA CYS A 64 19.49 -0.73 -16.81
C CYS A 64 20.76 -1.59 -16.94
N GLN A 65 20.61 -2.91 -17.12
CA GLN A 65 21.74 -3.81 -17.32
C GLN A 65 22.51 -3.51 -18.61
N LYS A 66 21.78 -3.28 -19.70
CA LYS A 66 22.37 -2.89 -20.98
C LYS A 66 23.18 -1.60 -20.87
N LEU A 67 22.69 -0.60 -20.13
CA LEU A 67 23.43 0.65 -19.90
C LEU A 67 24.74 0.44 -19.14
N LEU A 68 24.73 -0.45 -18.14
CA LEU A 68 25.95 -0.85 -17.43
C LEU A 68 26.95 -1.52 -18.37
N ASP A 69 26.48 -2.46 -19.19
CA ASP A 69 27.31 -3.17 -20.18
C ASP A 69 27.93 -2.20 -21.21
N GLU A 70 27.14 -1.25 -21.73
CA GLU A 70 27.59 -0.22 -22.68
C GLU A 70 28.66 0.71 -22.07
N ALA A 71 28.54 1.02 -20.78
CA ALA A 71 29.52 1.83 -20.04
C ALA A 71 30.74 1.02 -19.56
N GLY A 72 30.74 -0.31 -19.73
CA GLY A 72 31.78 -1.19 -19.18
C GLY A 72 31.79 -1.24 -17.66
N CYS A 73 30.62 -1.05 -17.04
CA CYS A 73 30.40 -1.02 -15.60
C CYS A 73 29.66 -2.28 -15.13
N VAL A 74 29.76 -2.57 -13.84
CA VAL A 74 28.96 -3.60 -13.18
C VAL A 74 28.04 -2.98 -12.12
N MET A 75 26.96 -3.67 -11.77
CA MET A 75 25.96 -3.16 -10.81
C MET A 75 26.58 -2.78 -9.44
N ASP A 76 27.66 -3.45 -9.01
CA ASP A 76 28.38 -3.13 -7.76
C ASP A 76 28.93 -1.70 -7.73
N GLN A 77 29.19 -1.10 -8.89
CA GLN A 77 29.70 0.27 -9.02
C GLN A 77 28.60 1.34 -8.97
N VAL A 78 27.33 0.92 -8.95
CA VAL A 78 26.18 1.81 -8.74
C VAL A 78 26.07 2.10 -7.25
N ALA A 79 26.18 3.38 -6.91
CA ALA A 79 26.19 3.92 -5.55
C ALA A 79 24.89 4.65 -5.19
N GLY A 80 23.94 4.78 -6.11
CA GLY A 80 22.62 5.33 -5.84
C GLY A 80 21.68 5.22 -7.04
N ILE A 81 20.40 5.43 -6.78
CA ILE A 81 19.33 5.34 -7.77
C ILE A 81 18.54 6.66 -7.79
N VAL A 82 18.25 7.18 -8.98
CA VAL A 82 17.34 8.30 -9.21
C VAL A 82 16.12 7.75 -9.95
N VAL A 83 14.92 8.07 -9.46
CA VAL A 83 13.68 7.60 -10.08
C VAL A 83 12.67 8.73 -10.27
N GLY A 84 12.03 8.75 -11.43
CA GLY A 84 10.87 9.58 -11.67
C GLY A 84 9.71 9.19 -10.76
N ARG A 85 9.33 10.06 -9.83
CA ARG A 85 8.23 9.80 -8.87
C ARG A 85 6.86 10.22 -9.38
N GLY A 86 6.76 10.58 -10.66
CA GLY A 86 5.58 11.16 -11.27
C GLY A 86 5.54 12.70 -11.12
N PRO A 87 4.38 13.32 -11.41
CA PRO A 87 3.11 12.70 -11.78
C PRO A 87 3.13 12.06 -13.18
N GLY A 88 2.25 11.08 -13.42
CA GLY A 88 2.13 10.35 -14.68
C GLY A 88 1.19 9.13 -14.56
N SER A 89 1.37 8.14 -15.43
CA SER A 89 0.68 6.85 -15.39
C SER A 89 0.88 6.14 -14.05
N PHE A 90 -0.19 5.89 -13.28
CA PHE A 90 -0.08 5.27 -11.95
C PHE A 90 0.65 3.93 -11.97
N THR A 91 0.34 3.05 -12.92
CA THR A 91 1.02 1.76 -13.08
C THR A 91 2.50 1.97 -13.41
N GLY A 92 2.80 2.90 -14.31
CA GLY A 92 4.16 3.24 -14.72
C GLY A 92 5.00 3.75 -13.55
N VAL A 93 4.50 4.75 -12.82
CA VAL A 93 5.17 5.32 -11.64
C VAL A 93 5.44 4.25 -10.57
N ARG A 94 4.49 3.35 -10.32
CA ARG A 94 4.66 2.25 -9.35
C ARG A 94 5.75 1.28 -9.76
N ILE A 95 5.79 0.86 -11.03
CA ILE A 95 6.83 -0.02 -11.54
C ILE A 95 8.21 0.61 -11.35
N GLY A 96 8.37 1.88 -11.71
CA GLY A 96 9.62 2.61 -11.55
C GLY A 96 10.04 2.67 -10.08
N ILE A 97 9.17 3.20 -9.22
CA ILE A 97 9.48 3.33 -7.79
C ILE A 97 9.73 1.99 -7.12
N ALA A 98 8.92 0.96 -7.37
CA ALA A 98 9.12 -0.36 -6.78
C ALA A 98 10.45 -0.99 -7.25
N THR A 99 10.79 -0.86 -8.54
CA THR A 99 12.08 -1.31 -9.08
C THR A 99 13.24 -0.54 -8.44
N ALA A 100 13.12 0.78 -8.29
CA ALA A 100 14.13 1.62 -7.65
C ALA A 100 14.34 1.25 -6.19
N LYS A 101 13.24 0.99 -5.46
CA LYS A 101 13.28 0.47 -4.08
C LYS A 101 13.99 -0.87 -4.03
N GLY A 102 13.66 -1.79 -4.93
CA GLY A 102 14.34 -3.09 -5.03
C GLY A 102 15.84 -2.94 -5.30
N LEU A 103 16.23 -2.15 -6.31
CA LEU A 103 17.63 -1.87 -6.63
C LEU A 103 18.37 -1.24 -5.44
N GLY A 104 17.76 -0.24 -4.81
CA GLY A 104 18.27 0.40 -3.61
C GLY A 104 18.52 -0.60 -2.49
N CYS A 105 17.54 -1.46 -2.20
CA CYS A 105 17.65 -2.51 -1.18
C CYS A 105 18.68 -3.59 -1.51
N GLY A 106 18.81 -3.97 -2.79
CA GLY A 106 19.78 -4.98 -3.23
C GLY A 106 21.21 -4.46 -3.30
N ARG A 107 21.39 -3.17 -3.61
CA ARG A 107 22.68 -2.49 -3.61
C ARG A 107 23.07 -1.87 -2.30
N ASP A 108 22.13 -1.80 -1.37
CA ASP A 108 22.26 -1.07 -0.13
C ASP A 108 22.71 0.37 -0.38
N CYS A 109 21.98 1.07 -1.27
CA CYS A 109 22.31 2.41 -1.72
C CYS A 109 21.10 3.35 -1.68
N PRO A 110 21.30 4.66 -1.59
CA PRO A 110 20.20 5.61 -1.52
C PRO A 110 19.34 5.64 -2.79
N VAL A 111 18.06 5.98 -2.60
CA VAL A 111 17.11 6.18 -3.71
C VAL A 111 16.54 7.58 -3.62
N MET A 112 16.66 8.36 -4.68
CA MET A 112 16.17 9.72 -4.80
C MET A 112 14.99 9.78 -5.77
N GLY A 113 13.89 10.40 -5.35
CA GLY A 113 12.74 10.66 -6.22
C GLY A 113 12.80 12.05 -6.85
N VAL A 114 12.66 12.14 -8.19
CA VAL A 114 12.60 13.40 -8.95
C VAL A 114 11.26 13.56 -9.64
N SER A 115 10.76 14.79 -9.75
CA SER A 115 9.49 15.04 -10.45
C SER A 115 9.66 14.82 -11.95
N THR A 116 8.73 14.07 -12.53
CA THR A 116 8.69 13.85 -13.98
C THR A 116 8.49 15.18 -14.72
N LEU A 117 7.68 16.10 -14.18
CA LEU A 117 7.48 17.40 -14.82
C LEU A 117 8.77 18.24 -14.81
N ASP A 118 9.57 18.16 -13.74
CA ASP A 118 10.87 18.83 -13.70
C ASP A 118 11.82 18.24 -14.74
N ALA A 119 11.88 16.91 -14.85
CA ALA A 119 12.71 16.24 -15.84
C ALA A 119 12.34 16.67 -17.27
N VAL A 120 11.04 16.77 -17.60
CA VAL A 120 10.61 17.31 -18.91
C VAL A 120 11.05 18.76 -19.11
N ALA A 121 11.00 19.60 -18.07
CA ALA A 121 11.49 20.98 -18.15
C ALA A 121 13.02 21.05 -18.31
N TRP A 122 13.77 20.19 -17.62
CA TRP A 122 15.24 20.09 -17.77
C TRP A 122 15.65 19.59 -19.15
N ARG A 123 14.86 18.69 -19.77
CA ARG A 123 15.07 18.30 -21.17
C ARG A 123 14.91 19.48 -22.12
N ALA A 124 13.95 20.37 -21.87
CA ALA A 124 13.83 21.61 -22.64
C ALA A 124 15.03 22.54 -22.44
N TRP A 125 15.51 22.70 -21.19
CA TRP A 125 16.71 23.50 -20.90
C TRP A 125 17.95 22.95 -21.60
N GLU A 126 18.16 21.64 -21.58
CA GLU A 126 19.27 20.94 -22.24
C GLU A 126 19.23 21.14 -23.76
N ALA A 127 18.03 21.16 -24.36
CA ALA A 127 17.82 21.46 -25.77
C ALA A 127 18.02 22.95 -26.13
N GLY A 128 18.42 23.80 -25.17
CA GLY A 128 18.67 25.23 -25.37
C GLY A 128 17.42 26.11 -25.31
N VAL A 129 16.28 25.59 -24.83
CA VAL A 129 15.07 26.40 -24.64
C VAL A 129 15.25 27.33 -23.44
N ARG A 130 14.80 28.57 -23.57
CA ARG A 130 14.83 29.61 -22.53
C ARG A 130 13.50 30.37 -22.50
N GLY A 131 13.21 31.06 -21.41
CA GLY A 131 11.97 31.81 -21.17
C GLY A 131 10.92 30.99 -20.42
N LEU A 132 9.63 31.31 -20.64
CA LEU A 132 8.53 30.62 -19.99
C LEU A 132 8.20 29.31 -20.70
N VAL A 133 8.19 28.20 -19.97
CA VAL A 133 7.88 26.87 -20.48
C VAL A 133 6.75 26.24 -19.67
N GLY A 134 5.67 25.84 -20.35
CA GLY A 134 4.55 25.09 -19.79
C GLY A 134 4.65 23.62 -20.12
N VAL A 135 4.87 22.77 -19.12
CA VAL A 135 4.79 21.31 -19.24
C VAL A 135 3.34 20.88 -19.04
N VAL A 136 2.78 20.19 -20.05
CA VAL A 136 1.44 19.61 -20.05
C VAL A 136 1.57 18.09 -19.99
N GLY A 137 1.65 17.54 -18.79
CA GLY A 137 1.65 16.09 -18.59
C GLY A 137 0.28 15.48 -18.83
N ASP A 138 0.19 14.32 -19.48
CA ASP A 138 -1.06 13.57 -19.62
C ASP A 138 -1.47 12.98 -18.28
N ALA A 139 -2.63 13.41 -17.78
CA ALA A 139 -3.19 12.84 -16.56
C ALA A 139 -4.30 11.82 -16.87
N MET A 140 -4.61 11.50 -18.13
CA MET A 140 -5.80 10.70 -18.50
C MET A 140 -7.13 11.37 -18.08
N ARG A 141 -8.29 10.74 -18.33
CA ARG A 141 -9.64 11.24 -17.95
C ARG A 141 -9.93 12.70 -18.33
N HIS A 142 -9.44 13.16 -19.49
CA HIS A 142 -9.60 14.55 -19.98
C HIS A 142 -8.93 15.62 -19.10
N GLU A 143 -7.88 15.23 -18.39
CA GLU A 143 -7.14 16.06 -17.46
C GLU A 143 -5.65 16.06 -17.81
N VAL A 144 -4.94 17.04 -17.26
CA VAL A 144 -3.51 17.24 -17.42
C VAL A 144 -2.84 17.53 -16.08
N TYR A 145 -1.53 17.31 -16.03
CA TYR A 145 -0.63 17.79 -14.98
C TYR A 145 0.10 19.05 -15.50
N PRO A 146 -0.43 20.27 -15.25
CA PRO A 146 0.19 21.48 -15.73
C PRO A 146 1.30 21.95 -14.77
N GLY A 147 2.51 22.16 -15.30
CA GLY A 147 3.62 22.79 -14.59
C GLY A 147 4.17 23.95 -15.40
N LEU A 148 4.25 25.14 -14.81
CA LEU A 148 4.84 26.32 -15.47
C LEU A 148 6.23 26.59 -14.89
N TYR A 149 7.20 26.82 -15.77
CA TYR A 149 8.61 26.98 -15.42
C TYR A 149 9.19 28.25 -16.05
N GLY A 150 10.09 28.89 -15.31
CA GLY A 150 11.04 29.85 -15.88
C GLY A 150 12.35 29.13 -16.18
N ILE A 151 12.83 29.21 -17.41
CA ILE A 151 14.05 28.57 -17.87
C ILE A 151 15.04 29.65 -18.31
N ASP A 152 16.23 29.70 -17.71
CA ASP A 152 17.29 30.66 -18.06
C ASP A 152 18.63 29.94 -18.31
N ASP A 153 19.72 30.70 -18.46
CA ASP A 153 21.04 30.12 -18.72
C ASP A 153 21.62 29.36 -17.53
N VAL A 154 21.08 29.58 -16.33
CA VAL A 154 21.50 28.91 -15.10
C VAL A 154 20.74 27.61 -14.92
N GLY A 155 19.42 27.59 -15.19
CA GLY A 155 18.65 26.37 -15.01
C GLY A 155 17.13 26.53 -15.14
N VAL A 156 16.43 25.64 -14.46
CA VAL A 156 14.97 25.55 -14.44
C VAL A 156 14.44 25.96 -13.07
N THR A 157 13.50 26.92 -13.05
CA THR A 157 12.81 27.38 -11.84
C THR A 157 11.32 27.06 -11.93
N ARG A 158 10.78 26.35 -10.93
CA ARG A 158 9.34 26.12 -10.79
C ARG A 158 8.60 27.44 -10.52
N LEU A 159 7.51 27.69 -11.23
CA LEU A 159 6.58 28.81 -10.97
C LEU A 159 5.28 28.36 -10.30
N PHE A 160 5.32 27.19 -9.66
CA PHE A 160 4.26 26.57 -8.88
C PHE A 160 4.86 25.86 -7.67
N SER A 161 4.07 25.70 -6.61
CA SER A 161 4.55 25.10 -5.34
C SER A 161 4.41 23.58 -5.30
N VAL A 162 3.32 23.03 -5.86
CA VAL A 162 3.00 21.61 -5.84
C VAL A 162 2.42 21.15 -7.17
N GLU A 163 2.72 19.93 -7.56
CA GLU A 163 2.10 19.31 -8.73
C GLU A 163 0.58 19.19 -8.52
N THR A 164 -0.19 19.62 -9.52
CA THR A 164 -1.65 19.60 -9.48
C THR A 164 -2.20 18.87 -10.68
N VAL A 165 -3.48 18.50 -10.60
CA VAL A 165 -4.22 17.90 -11.71
C VAL A 165 -5.45 18.74 -12.01
N LEU A 166 -5.65 19.07 -13.29
CA LEU A 166 -6.75 19.93 -13.73
C LEU A 166 -7.39 19.34 -14.98
N LYS A 167 -8.67 19.66 -15.22
CA LYS A 167 -9.28 19.42 -16.52
C LYS A 167 -8.49 20.16 -17.60
N ALA A 168 -8.27 19.52 -18.74
CA ALA A 168 -7.43 20.12 -19.81
C ALA A 168 -7.90 21.54 -20.21
N PRO A 169 -9.22 21.82 -20.35
CA PRO A 169 -9.70 23.18 -20.65
C PRO A 169 -9.44 24.19 -19.53
N GLU A 170 -9.43 23.76 -18.26
CA GLU A 170 -9.16 24.63 -17.12
C GLU A 170 -7.68 25.01 -17.06
N ALA A 171 -6.79 24.03 -17.23
CA ALA A 171 -5.34 24.26 -17.32
C ALA A 171 -5.00 25.21 -18.47
N GLN A 172 -5.57 24.97 -19.65
CA GLN A 172 -5.43 25.86 -20.80
C GLN A 172 -5.91 27.29 -20.47
N LYS A 173 -7.09 27.43 -19.86
CA LYS A 173 -7.68 28.73 -19.54
C LYS A 173 -6.83 29.51 -18.54
N LEU A 174 -6.27 28.84 -17.52
CA LEU A 174 -5.38 29.46 -16.55
C LEU A 174 -4.17 30.12 -17.21
N TRP A 175 -3.56 29.47 -18.20
CA TRP A 175 -2.40 30.02 -18.91
C TRP A 175 -2.79 31.07 -19.94
N ALA A 176 -3.90 30.90 -20.67
CA ALA A 176 -4.36 31.87 -21.67
C ALA A 176 -4.78 33.22 -21.06
N LEU A 177 -5.17 33.25 -19.78
CA LEU A 177 -5.52 34.48 -19.06
C LEU A 177 -4.32 35.26 -18.52
N ARG A 178 -3.10 34.72 -18.64
CA ARG A 178 -1.90 35.41 -18.15
C ARG A 178 -1.50 36.55 -19.08
N ALA A 179 -0.88 37.59 -18.52
CA ALA A 179 -0.38 38.72 -19.29
C ALA A 179 0.77 38.33 -20.24
N ASP A 180 1.53 37.30 -19.89
CA ASP A 180 2.67 36.75 -20.63
C ASP A 180 2.31 35.47 -21.42
N ALA A 181 1.01 35.20 -21.63
CA ALA A 181 0.53 33.95 -22.27
C ALA A 181 1.19 33.67 -23.63
N GLN A 182 1.41 34.71 -24.44
CA GLN A 182 2.03 34.62 -25.77
C GLN A 182 3.51 34.20 -25.77
N ASP A 183 4.17 34.28 -24.62
CA ASP A 183 5.58 33.94 -24.42
C ASP A 183 5.75 32.50 -23.90
N ILE A 184 4.66 31.83 -23.50
CA ILE A 184 4.69 30.45 -23.00
C ILE A 184 4.97 29.49 -24.16
N GLN A 185 6.03 28.71 -24.01
CA GLN A 185 6.37 27.59 -24.89
C GLN A 185 5.89 26.28 -24.26
N LEU A 186 5.14 25.47 -24.99
CA LEU A 186 4.49 24.27 -24.47
C LEU A 186 5.27 22.99 -24.81
N THR A 187 5.43 22.12 -23.82
CA THR A 187 5.93 20.75 -23.96
C THR A 187 5.08 19.79 -23.10
N GLY A 188 5.39 18.50 -23.11
CA GLY A 188 4.71 17.47 -22.33
C GLY A 188 3.84 16.54 -23.18
N ASP A 189 3.74 15.28 -22.75
CA ASP A 189 3.07 14.20 -23.47
C ASP A 189 1.56 14.37 -23.59
N GLY A 190 0.93 15.16 -22.70
CA GLY A 190 -0.46 15.58 -22.80
C GLY A 190 -0.78 16.37 -24.06
N LEU A 191 0.21 17.06 -24.67
CA LEU A 191 0.03 17.76 -25.94
C LEU A 191 -0.29 16.82 -27.10
N LYS A 192 0.06 15.53 -27.03
CA LYS A 192 -0.37 14.52 -28.02
C LYS A 192 -1.89 14.46 -28.16
N LYS A 193 -2.62 14.75 -27.07
CA LYS A 193 -4.10 14.75 -27.03
C LYS A 193 -4.69 16.15 -27.08
N TYR A 194 -4.02 17.13 -26.47
CA TYR A 194 -4.61 18.44 -26.18
C TYR A 194 -3.98 19.61 -26.94
N ALA A 195 -3.02 19.40 -27.85
CA ALA A 195 -2.38 20.51 -28.57
C ALA A 195 -3.36 21.46 -29.26
N ASP A 196 -4.42 20.95 -29.89
CA ASP A 196 -5.42 21.79 -30.58
C ASP A 196 -6.19 22.68 -29.61
N LEU A 197 -6.54 22.16 -28.42
CA LEU A 197 -7.20 22.94 -27.36
C LEU A 197 -6.36 24.15 -26.93
N TYR A 198 -5.04 23.98 -26.80
CA TYR A 198 -4.14 25.08 -26.45
C TYR A 198 -3.96 26.08 -27.60
N ARG A 199 -3.88 25.60 -28.85
CA ARG A 199 -3.78 26.47 -30.04
C ARG A 199 -4.99 27.37 -30.21
N GLU A 200 -6.20 26.83 -30.02
CA GLU A 200 -7.46 27.57 -30.12
C GLU A 200 -7.53 28.76 -29.13
N ALA A 201 -6.81 28.64 -28.02
CA ALA A 201 -6.72 29.69 -27.01
C ALA A 201 -5.54 30.66 -27.20
N GLY A 202 -4.82 30.58 -28.31
CA GLY A 202 -3.69 31.46 -28.63
C GLY A 202 -2.33 30.99 -28.08
N LEU A 203 -2.27 29.85 -27.37
CA LEU A 203 -1.03 29.24 -26.89
C LEU A 203 -0.42 28.36 -27.98
N THR A 204 0.24 28.98 -28.95
CA THR A 204 0.63 28.34 -30.23
C THR A 204 2.09 27.89 -30.31
N ARG A 205 2.94 28.30 -29.36
CA ARG A 205 4.37 27.95 -29.34
C ARG A 205 4.56 26.54 -28.77
N LEU A 206 4.46 25.52 -29.60
CA LEU A 206 4.78 24.14 -29.19
C LEU A 206 6.26 23.84 -29.43
N LEU A 207 6.92 23.27 -28.44
CA LEU A 207 8.26 22.72 -28.57
C LEU A 207 8.24 21.43 -29.41
N PRO A 208 9.38 21.01 -30.01
CA PRO A 208 9.48 19.76 -30.75
C PRO A 208 9.02 18.54 -29.93
N GLN A 209 8.38 17.57 -30.57
CA GLN A 209 7.72 16.44 -29.90
C GLN A 209 8.71 15.54 -29.14
N GLU A 210 9.95 15.46 -29.60
CA GLU A 210 11.04 14.77 -28.92
C GLU A 210 11.34 15.34 -27.53
N LEU A 211 10.91 16.55 -27.21
CA LEU A 211 11.08 17.16 -25.87
C LEU A 211 9.89 16.92 -24.93
N TRP A 212 8.85 16.21 -25.39
CA TRP A 212 7.58 16.08 -24.65
C TRP A 212 7.59 15.02 -23.54
N ALA A 213 8.63 14.20 -23.46
CA ALA A 213 8.82 13.18 -22.42
C ALA A 213 10.14 13.43 -21.68
N PRO A 214 10.33 12.92 -20.46
CA PRO A 214 11.64 12.97 -19.83
C PRO A 214 12.68 12.15 -20.63
N SER A 215 13.94 12.51 -20.49
CA SER A 215 15.11 11.71 -20.90
C SER A 215 15.91 11.26 -19.69
N GLY A 216 16.71 10.20 -19.82
CA GLY A 216 17.64 9.76 -18.79
C GLY A 216 18.58 10.89 -18.32
N ALA A 217 19.12 11.66 -19.26
CA ALA A 217 19.97 12.82 -18.99
C ALA A 217 19.21 13.92 -18.20
N SER A 218 17.96 14.20 -18.59
CA SER A 218 17.16 15.22 -17.90
C SER A 218 16.80 14.85 -16.46
N LEU A 219 16.68 13.55 -16.15
CA LEU A 219 16.47 13.07 -14.78
C LEU A 219 17.71 13.34 -13.92
N LEU A 220 18.91 13.11 -14.47
CA LEU A 220 20.16 13.41 -13.79
C LEU A 220 20.30 14.92 -13.54
N LEU A 221 19.97 15.78 -14.51
CA LEU A 221 19.94 17.23 -14.32
C LEU A 221 18.93 17.67 -13.24
N ALA A 222 17.73 17.10 -13.26
CA ALA A 222 16.71 17.37 -12.23
C ALA A 222 17.18 16.93 -10.83
N ALA A 223 17.87 15.78 -10.74
CA ALA A 223 18.48 15.32 -9.50
C ALA A 223 19.60 16.26 -9.03
N SER A 224 20.50 16.70 -9.91
CA SER A 224 21.56 17.67 -9.58
C SER A 224 20.98 18.95 -8.98
N ALA A 225 19.98 19.53 -9.63
CA ALA A 225 19.35 20.75 -9.14
C ALA A 225 18.71 20.58 -7.76
N ALA A 226 18.07 19.44 -7.50
CA ALA A 226 17.48 19.14 -6.20
C ALA A 226 18.55 18.92 -5.11
N LEU A 227 19.71 18.33 -5.43
CA LEU A 227 20.83 18.18 -4.51
C LEU A 227 21.47 19.52 -4.16
N GLU A 228 21.70 20.37 -5.16
CA GLU A 228 22.26 21.72 -4.98
C GLU A 228 21.33 22.59 -4.12
N ALA A 229 20.02 22.54 -4.36
CA ALA A 229 19.04 23.24 -3.54
C ALA A 229 19.07 22.76 -2.07
N ALA A 230 19.10 21.44 -1.85
CA ALA A 230 19.17 20.87 -0.50
C ALA A 230 20.48 21.24 0.22
N ALA A 231 21.61 21.30 -0.50
CA ALA A 231 22.90 21.72 0.05
C ALA A 231 22.91 23.21 0.46
N ALA A 232 22.26 24.07 -0.34
CA ALA A 232 22.13 25.49 -0.04
C ALA A 232 21.29 25.77 1.22
N GLU A 233 20.19 25.02 1.43
CA GLU A 233 19.32 25.18 2.60
C GLU A 233 19.98 24.78 3.92
N LYS A 234 20.82 23.74 3.91
CA LYS A 234 21.44 23.19 5.13
C LYS A 234 22.65 23.98 5.66
N GLN A 235 23.11 25.06 4.99
CA GLN A 235 24.37 25.76 5.30
C GLN A 235 25.58 24.81 5.49
N ALA A 236 25.53 23.64 4.85
CA ALA A 236 26.57 22.62 4.90
C ALA A 236 26.95 22.24 3.46
N PRO A 237 27.75 23.07 2.76
CA PRO A 237 28.09 22.84 1.36
C PRO A 237 28.99 21.60 1.13
N SER A 238 29.37 20.87 2.18
CA SER A 238 30.51 19.93 2.13
C SER A 238 30.22 18.50 2.62
N GLU A 239 28.97 18.11 2.87
CA GLU A 239 28.65 16.75 3.38
C GLU A 239 28.13 15.77 2.31
N LEU A 240 28.03 16.19 1.03
CA LEU A 240 27.83 15.30 -0.13
C LEU A 240 29.09 15.32 -1.01
N THR A 241 30.07 14.53 -0.59
CA THR A 241 31.38 14.30 -1.21
C THR A 241 31.44 13.04 -2.09
N ALA A 242 30.44 12.15 -2.03
CA ALA A 242 30.39 10.90 -2.80
C ALA A 242 28.95 10.48 -3.20
N PRO A 243 28.76 9.67 -4.27
CA PRO A 243 27.42 9.26 -4.71
C PRO A 243 26.69 8.31 -3.73
N GLY A 244 27.39 7.67 -2.79
CA GLY A 244 26.79 6.94 -1.68
C GLY A 244 26.15 7.84 -0.59
N GLU A 245 26.35 9.15 -0.68
CA GLU A 245 25.79 10.15 0.26
C GLU A 245 24.54 10.84 -0.31
N LEU A 246 24.01 10.35 -1.44
CA LEU A 246 22.71 10.78 -1.96
C LEU A 246 21.65 10.72 -0.85
N PRO A 247 20.86 11.79 -0.64
CA PRO A 247 19.77 11.75 0.32
C PRO A 247 18.68 10.83 -0.21
N GLY A 248 18.21 9.91 0.62
CA GLY A 248 16.99 9.17 0.30
C GLY A 248 16.99 7.74 0.81
N HIS A 249 16.20 7.51 1.85
CA HIS A 249 15.83 6.17 2.26
C HIS A 249 14.82 5.59 1.25
N PRO A 250 15.01 4.36 0.72
CA PRO A 250 14.10 3.77 -0.27
C PRO A 250 12.62 3.79 0.15
N ALA A 251 12.32 3.51 1.43
CA ALA A 251 10.95 3.58 1.96
C ALA A 251 10.28 4.95 1.78
N LEU A 252 11.05 6.05 1.84
CA LEU A 252 10.54 7.43 1.78
C LEU A 252 10.30 7.93 0.35
N VAL A 253 10.74 7.18 -0.66
CA VAL A 253 10.46 7.50 -2.06
C VAL A 253 9.07 7.04 -2.41
N LEU A 254 8.11 7.97 -2.38
CA LEU A 254 6.70 7.70 -2.65
C LEU A 254 6.25 8.31 -3.98
N PRO A 255 5.30 7.66 -4.68
CA PRO A 255 4.68 8.23 -5.86
C PRO A 255 3.95 9.53 -5.55
N VAL A 256 3.99 10.49 -6.48
CA VAL A 256 3.17 11.71 -6.42
C VAL A 256 1.76 11.37 -6.91
N TYR A 257 0.90 10.98 -5.97
CA TYR A 257 -0.53 10.76 -6.23
C TYR A 257 -1.28 12.09 -6.10
N THR A 258 -1.60 12.72 -7.22
CA THR A 258 -2.41 13.96 -7.27
C THR A 258 -3.91 13.69 -7.37
N ARG A 259 -4.34 12.42 -7.37
CA ARG A 259 -5.75 12.02 -7.41
C ARG A 259 -6.09 10.91 -6.44
N LEU A 260 -7.33 10.97 -5.99
CA LEU A 260 -8.06 9.86 -5.40
C LEU A 260 -8.37 8.78 -6.45
N SER A 261 -8.56 7.55 -5.99
CA SER A 261 -9.08 6.44 -6.79
C SER A 261 -10.56 6.66 -7.11
N ASP A 262 -11.07 5.99 -8.16
CA ASP A 262 -12.52 6.05 -8.47
C ASP A 262 -13.39 5.59 -7.28
N ALA A 263 -12.91 4.64 -6.47
CA ALA A 263 -13.62 4.20 -5.27
C ALA A 263 -13.62 5.28 -4.18
N GLU A 264 -12.51 5.98 -3.97
CA GLU A 264 -12.45 7.13 -3.06
C GLU A 264 -13.31 8.29 -3.57
N GLU A 265 -13.30 8.58 -4.88
CA GLU A 265 -14.19 9.57 -5.50
C GLU A 265 -15.66 9.19 -5.35
N ASN A 266 -16.00 7.92 -5.60
CA ASN A 266 -17.37 7.42 -5.49
C ASN A 266 -17.83 7.33 -4.04
N GLU A 267 -16.95 7.08 -3.08
CA GLU A 267 -17.26 7.11 -1.65
C GLU A 267 -17.50 8.54 -1.16
N LEU A 268 -16.70 9.51 -1.60
CA LEU A 268 -16.93 10.94 -1.34
C LEU A 268 -18.28 11.41 -1.90
N LYS A 269 -18.59 10.97 -3.14
CA LYS A 269 -19.90 11.15 -3.74
C LYS A 269 -20.95 10.47 -2.84
N ARG A 270 -20.83 9.18 -2.52
CA ARG A 270 -21.73 8.39 -1.64
C ARG A 270 -22.00 9.02 -0.27
N LEU A 271 -21.12 9.86 0.26
CA LEU A 271 -21.37 10.54 1.53
C LEU A 271 -22.26 11.79 1.42
N GLY A 272 -22.81 12.10 0.23
CA GLY A 272 -23.75 13.21 0.04
C GLY A 272 -23.11 14.58 -0.19
N LEU A 273 -21.79 14.63 -0.43
CA LEU A 273 -21.11 15.75 -1.08
C LEU A 273 -21.32 15.62 -2.60
N SER A 274 -22.51 15.94 -3.14
CA SER A 274 -22.89 15.52 -4.51
C SER A 274 -22.53 14.03 -4.75
N GLU A 275 -22.99 13.16 -3.85
CA GLU A 275 -24.15 12.22 -3.88
C GLU A 275 -23.76 10.73 -4.09
N PRO A 276 -24.33 9.71 -3.38
CA PRO A 276 -25.37 9.74 -2.33
C PRO A 276 -25.33 8.65 -1.21
N ALA A 277 -26.01 8.95 -0.09
CA ALA A 277 -26.03 8.19 1.16
C ALA A 277 -26.76 6.82 1.18
N THR A 278 -26.38 6.04 2.21
CA THR A 278 -27.12 4.99 2.96
C THR A 278 -26.99 3.50 2.57
N ALA A 279 -26.28 2.76 3.45
CA ALA A 279 -26.67 1.53 4.17
C ALA A 279 -25.44 1.13 5.00
N ALA A 280 -25.33 1.62 6.25
CA ALA A 280 -25.78 0.94 7.48
C ALA A 280 -24.81 -0.16 7.92
N THR A 281 -24.20 0.09 9.09
CA THR A 281 -23.50 -0.82 10.02
C THR A 281 -22.39 -1.68 9.42
N THR A 282 -21.20 -1.66 10.00
CA THR A 282 -20.20 -2.71 9.78
C THR A 282 -19.30 -2.79 11.00
N GLY A 283 -19.81 -3.46 12.03
CA GLY A 283 -19.06 -3.80 13.22
C GLY A 283 -18.33 -5.14 13.04
N CYS A 284 -17.02 -5.08 13.31
CA CYS A 284 -16.18 -6.04 14.03
C CYS A 284 -15.85 -7.41 13.38
N ASP A 285 -14.60 -7.87 13.45
CA ASP A 285 -14.33 -9.30 13.72
C ASP A 285 -13.03 -9.69 14.47
N ASP A 286 -13.27 -10.26 15.65
CA ASP A 286 -12.57 -11.12 16.63
C ASP A 286 -11.36 -12.02 16.24
N ALA A 287 -10.66 -11.82 15.12
CA ALA A 287 -9.41 -12.57 14.84
C ALA A 287 -8.11 -11.76 15.14
N LEU A 288 -8.25 -10.48 15.49
CA LEU A 288 -7.17 -9.58 15.92
C LEU A 288 -7.09 -9.42 17.45
N ALA A 289 -7.79 -10.28 18.19
CA ALA A 289 -8.19 -10.12 19.59
C ALA A 289 -7.09 -10.12 20.65
N ASP A 290 -5.80 -10.17 20.28
CA ASP A 290 -4.73 -10.17 21.28
C ASP A 290 -3.74 -9.00 21.25
N ARG A 291 -3.74 -8.06 20.26
CA ARG A 291 -2.82 -6.88 20.33
C ARG A 291 -3.25 -5.60 19.56
N HIS A 292 -3.36 -4.49 20.31
CA HIS A 292 -3.04 -3.06 20.01
C HIS A 292 -4.10 -2.03 19.54
N LEU A 293 -3.88 -0.79 20.01
CA LEU A 293 -4.66 0.46 19.92
C LEU A 293 -4.90 0.97 18.49
N GLN A 294 -6.16 0.98 18.07
CA GLN A 294 -6.63 1.37 16.74
C GLN A 294 -7.20 2.79 16.71
N LEU A 295 -7.03 3.52 15.60
CA LEU A 295 -7.68 4.81 15.37
C LEU A 295 -8.59 4.73 14.15
N ARG A 296 -9.84 5.17 14.30
CA ARG A 296 -10.81 5.24 13.20
C ARG A 296 -11.70 6.48 13.33
N PRO A 297 -12.38 6.93 12.26
CA PRO A 297 -13.38 7.98 12.37
C PRO A 297 -14.45 7.63 13.42
N MET A 298 -14.89 8.65 14.15
CA MET A 298 -16.00 8.56 15.10
C MET A 298 -17.31 8.36 14.33
N SER A 299 -18.14 7.44 14.79
CA SER A 299 -19.45 7.15 14.22
C SER A 299 -20.57 7.37 15.24
N VAL A 300 -21.81 7.36 14.77
CA VAL A 300 -22.99 7.43 15.65
C VAL A 300 -23.06 6.29 16.67
N ASN A 301 -22.40 5.15 16.39
CA ASN A 301 -22.34 4.01 17.31
C ASN A 301 -21.37 4.24 18.48
N ASP A 302 -20.49 5.23 18.37
CA ASP A 302 -19.52 5.56 19.41
C ASP A 302 -20.09 6.54 20.42
N LEU A 303 -21.20 7.21 20.11
CA LEU A 303 -21.69 8.36 20.86
C LEU A 303 -21.95 8.04 22.33
N GLU A 304 -22.50 6.86 22.61
CA GLU A 304 -22.69 6.41 24.00
C GLU A 304 -21.33 6.28 24.71
N ALA A 305 -20.39 5.53 24.14
CA ALA A 305 -19.07 5.33 24.73
C ALA A 305 -18.23 6.61 24.82
N VAL A 306 -18.30 7.48 23.82
CA VAL A 306 -17.64 8.79 23.74
C VAL A 306 -18.23 9.74 24.78
N SER A 307 -19.56 9.83 24.90
CA SER A 307 -20.22 10.65 25.92
C SER A 307 -19.88 10.19 27.34
N LEU A 308 -19.84 8.87 27.58
CA LEU A 308 -19.42 8.31 28.87
C LEU A 308 -17.93 8.58 29.16
N LEU A 309 -17.07 8.48 28.15
CA LEU A 309 -15.65 8.80 28.28
C LEU A 309 -15.45 10.28 28.54
N GLU A 310 -16.19 11.15 27.87
CA GLU A 310 -16.13 12.60 28.07
C GLU A 310 -16.61 12.99 29.47
N ASP A 311 -17.78 12.48 29.89
CA ASP A 311 -18.29 12.63 31.26
C ASP A 311 -17.24 12.21 32.29
N ALA A 312 -16.54 11.09 32.07
CA ALA A 312 -15.50 10.61 32.96
C ALA A 312 -14.21 11.46 32.93
N VAL A 313 -13.82 11.96 31.75
CA VAL A 313 -12.60 12.78 31.56
C VAL A 313 -12.77 14.16 32.17
N PHE A 314 -13.96 14.74 32.07
CA PHE A 314 -14.30 16.07 32.57
C PHE A 314 -15.06 16.04 33.91
N ALA A 315 -15.22 14.87 34.53
CA ALA A 315 -15.84 14.72 35.85
C ALA A 315 -15.18 15.64 36.89
N GLY A 316 -15.99 16.51 37.51
CA GLY A 316 -15.52 17.46 38.52
C GLY A 316 -14.80 18.70 37.98
N SER A 317 -14.79 18.90 36.66
CA SER A 317 -14.40 20.17 36.04
C SER A 317 -15.60 21.12 35.88
N GLU A 318 -15.33 22.40 35.61
CA GLU A 318 -16.40 23.37 35.26
C GLU A 318 -16.87 23.23 33.79
N HIS A 319 -16.22 22.37 33.01
CA HIS A 319 -16.63 22.06 31.64
C HIS A 319 -17.92 21.23 31.67
N THR A 320 -18.90 21.62 30.85
CA THR A 320 -20.12 20.83 30.64
C THR A 320 -19.82 19.79 29.56
N PRO A 321 -19.73 18.49 29.91
CA PRO A 321 -19.43 17.45 28.93
C PRO A 321 -20.50 17.40 27.84
N TRP A 322 -20.09 17.11 26.61
CA TRP A 322 -21.01 16.92 25.51
C TRP A 322 -21.77 15.60 25.69
N ASN A 323 -23.06 15.68 25.42
CA ASN A 323 -23.92 14.50 25.40
C ASN A 323 -24.00 13.91 23.98
N GLN A 324 -24.57 12.70 23.88
CA GLN A 324 -24.73 12.00 22.61
C GLN A 324 -25.37 12.86 21.50
N SER A 325 -26.34 13.71 21.83
CA SER A 325 -27.03 14.56 20.86
C SER A 325 -26.10 15.64 20.29
N MET A 326 -25.20 16.21 21.10
CA MET A 326 -24.25 17.23 20.66
C MET A 326 -23.20 16.64 19.72
N PHE A 327 -22.66 15.46 20.04
CA PHE A 327 -21.79 14.76 19.10
C PHE A 327 -22.52 14.34 17.83
N ALA A 328 -23.78 13.87 17.92
CA ALA A 328 -24.57 13.54 16.75
C ALA A 328 -24.77 14.75 15.83
N GLU A 329 -25.01 15.93 16.41
CA GLU A 329 -25.15 17.18 15.67
C GLU A 329 -23.85 17.59 14.97
N GLU A 330 -22.70 17.37 15.61
CA GLU A 330 -21.39 17.68 15.04
C GLU A 330 -20.97 16.67 13.96
N LEU A 331 -21.21 15.37 14.16
CA LEU A 331 -20.98 14.36 13.12
C LEU A 331 -21.84 14.60 11.85
N GLY A 332 -22.98 15.27 11.99
CA GLY A 332 -23.89 15.59 10.89
C GLY A 332 -23.53 16.85 10.09
N GLN A 333 -22.55 17.65 10.53
CA GLN A 333 -22.23 18.94 9.92
C GLN A 333 -21.05 18.86 8.93
N PRO A 334 -21.07 19.66 7.85
CA PRO A 334 -19.97 19.69 6.89
C PRO A 334 -18.70 20.33 7.48
N GLY A 335 -17.54 19.89 6.96
CA GLY A 335 -16.24 20.37 7.39
C GLY A 335 -15.89 19.96 8.83
N ARG A 336 -16.39 18.81 9.29
CA ARG A 336 -16.08 18.23 10.60
C ARG A 336 -15.23 16.99 10.45
N SER A 337 -14.29 16.82 11.36
CA SER A 337 -13.42 15.64 11.44
C SER A 337 -13.39 15.15 12.87
N TRP A 338 -13.93 13.96 13.11
CA TRP A 338 -13.98 13.33 14.43
C TRP A 338 -13.40 11.92 14.35
N TRP A 339 -12.53 11.58 15.29
CA TRP A 339 -11.83 10.30 15.38
C TRP A 339 -11.95 9.73 16.79
N VAL A 340 -12.03 8.40 16.88
CA VAL A 340 -11.93 7.65 18.13
C VAL A 340 -10.70 6.76 18.12
N ALA A 341 -10.11 6.60 19.29
CA ALA A 341 -9.10 5.60 19.57
C ALA A 341 -9.74 4.46 20.37
N HIS A 342 -9.47 3.25 19.92
CA HIS A 342 -10.12 2.04 20.39
C HIS A 342 -9.08 1.02 20.80
N ASP A 343 -9.29 0.36 21.93
CA ASP A 343 -8.46 -0.74 22.39
C ASP A 343 -9.33 -1.80 23.07
N GLU A 344 -9.14 -3.06 22.73
CA GLU A 344 -9.91 -4.21 23.26
C GLU A 344 -11.44 -4.02 23.26
N GLY A 345 -12.01 -3.43 22.19
CA GLY A 345 -13.46 -3.22 22.18
C GLY A 345 -13.93 -1.93 22.86
N GLN A 346 -13.05 -1.19 23.54
CA GLN A 346 -13.38 0.01 24.31
C GLN A 346 -12.87 1.28 23.64
N VAL A 347 -13.71 2.33 23.61
CA VAL A 347 -13.24 3.68 23.25
C VAL A 347 -12.37 4.20 24.38
N VAL A 348 -11.08 4.38 24.09
CA VAL A 348 -10.08 4.85 25.06
C VAL A 348 -9.64 6.29 24.80
N GLY A 349 -10.03 6.89 23.68
CA GLY A 349 -9.84 8.31 23.39
C GLY A 349 -10.64 8.77 22.18
N PHE A 350 -10.74 10.08 21.99
CA PHE A 350 -11.30 10.70 20.79
C PHE A 350 -10.74 12.10 20.57
N ALA A 351 -10.85 12.62 19.35
CA ALA A 351 -10.59 14.02 19.02
C ALA A 351 -11.49 14.48 17.89
N GLY A 352 -11.82 15.77 17.89
CA GLY A 352 -12.70 16.41 16.93
C GLY A 352 -12.25 17.80 16.52
N GLY A 353 -12.54 18.18 15.30
CA GLY A 353 -12.30 19.53 14.80
C GLY A 353 -13.28 19.93 13.70
N ARG A 354 -13.35 21.24 13.46
CA ARG A 354 -14.15 21.85 12.40
C ARG A 354 -13.34 22.79 11.54
N LEU A 355 -13.72 22.92 10.28
CA LEU A 355 -13.19 23.93 9.40
C LEU A 355 -13.87 25.27 9.62
N ALA A 356 -13.05 26.30 9.75
CA ALA A 356 -13.44 27.70 9.78
C ALA A 356 -12.63 28.45 8.71
N GLY A 357 -13.06 28.32 7.45
CA GLY A 357 -12.33 28.90 6.31
C GLY A 357 -11.10 28.06 5.95
N ASP A 358 -9.92 28.66 6.00
CA ASP A 358 -8.62 27.98 5.79
C ASP A 358 -7.97 27.52 7.11
N ASP A 359 -8.70 27.55 8.22
CA ASP A 359 -8.25 27.07 9.53
C ASP A 359 -9.08 25.86 9.99
N LEU A 360 -8.41 24.88 10.62
CA LEU A 360 -9.04 23.77 11.34
C LEU A 360 -9.07 24.07 12.85
N GLU A 361 -10.24 24.38 13.38
CA GLU A 361 -10.47 24.58 14.82
C GLU A 361 -10.71 23.23 15.51
N ILE A 362 -9.79 22.80 16.39
CA ILE A 362 -9.97 21.61 17.22
C ILE A 362 -11.01 21.93 18.30
N LEU A 363 -12.07 21.13 18.33
CA LEU A 363 -13.21 21.33 19.22
C LEU A 363 -13.05 20.58 20.53
N ASP A 364 -12.60 19.33 20.47
CA ASP A 364 -12.41 18.52 21.68
C ASP A 364 -11.36 17.42 21.47
N VAL A 365 -10.71 17.02 22.57
CA VAL A 365 -9.75 15.93 22.64
C VAL A 365 -9.83 15.30 24.03
N ALA A 366 -10.18 14.02 24.08
CA ALA A 366 -10.23 13.27 25.33
C ALA A 366 -9.47 11.94 25.22
N VAL A 367 -8.77 11.56 26.28
CA VAL A 367 -8.15 10.24 26.42
C VAL A 367 -8.40 9.75 27.85
N SER A 368 -8.81 8.49 27.97
CA SER A 368 -9.13 7.84 29.24
C SER A 368 -7.96 7.94 30.20
N ALA A 369 -8.24 8.19 31.49
CA ALA A 369 -7.19 8.44 32.49
C ALA A 369 -6.16 7.31 32.57
N ALA A 370 -6.60 6.05 32.41
CA ALA A 370 -5.76 4.87 32.44
C ALA A 370 -4.79 4.76 31.25
N ARG A 371 -5.07 5.47 30.14
CA ARG A 371 -4.35 5.34 28.86
C ARG A 371 -3.68 6.64 28.40
N ARG A 372 -3.63 7.65 29.28
CA ARG A 372 -2.91 8.90 29.03
C ARG A 372 -1.41 8.64 28.99
N ARG A 373 -0.68 9.52 28.29
CA ARG A 373 0.79 9.45 28.11
C ARG A 373 1.28 8.27 27.27
N GLU A 374 0.38 7.51 26.65
CA GLU A 374 0.70 6.47 25.64
C GLU A 374 0.69 7.00 24.19
N GLY A 375 0.68 8.32 23.98
CA GLY A 375 0.70 8.93 22.64
C GLY A 375 -0.65 8.97 21.89
N ILE A 376 -1.72 8.43 22.48
CA ILE A 376 -3.07 8.33 21.86
C ILE A 376 -3.60 9.69 21.39
N GLY A 377 -3.55 10.71 22.25
CA GLY A 377 -4.03 12.05 21.92
C GLY A 377 -3.26 12.71 20.77
N ALA A 378 -1.95 12.48 20.69
CA ALA A 378 -1.12 12.97 19.59
C ALA A 378 -1.53 12.33 18.26
N ARG A 379 -1.75 11.02 18.25
CA ARG A 379 -2.19 10.27 17.06
C ARG A 379 -3.57 10.72 16.59
N LEU A 380 -4.51 10.93 17.53
CA LEU A 380 -5.85 11.41 17.21
C LEU A 380 -5.83 12.81 16.59
N LEU A 381 -5.08 13.73 17.18
CA LEU A 381 -4.90 15.08 16.64
C LEU A 381 -4.23 15.09 15.27
N ALA A 382 -3.25 14.22 15.05
CA ALA A 382 -2.61 14.09 13.74
C ALA A 382 -3.59 13.65 12.65
N ARG A 383 -4.53 12.75 12.98
CA ARG A 383 -5.59 12.33 12.05
C ARG A 383 -6.59 13.45 11.76
N VAL A 384 -7.05 14.14 12.80
CA VAL A 384 -7.97 15.28 12.65
C VAL A 384 -7.33 16.41 11.83
N ALA A 385 -6.05 16.70 12.07
CA ALA A 385 -5.29 17.69 11.33
C ALA A 385 -5.05 17.33 9.87
N TYR A 386 -4.74 16.05 9.60
CA TYR A 386 -4.62 15.54 8.23
C TYR A 386 -5.94 15.71 7.46
N ASP A 387 -7.07 15.36 8.07
CA ASP A 387 -8.38 15.54 7.45
C ASP A 387 -8.66 17.03 7.16
N GLY A 388 -8.34 17.94 8.09
CA GLY A 388 -8.44 19.38 7.85
C GLY A 388 -7.58 19.86 6.68
N GLN A 389 -6.34 19.37 6.57
CA GLN A 389 -5.45 19.69 5.44
C GLN A 389 -6.02 19.21 4.10
N VAL A 390 -6.54 17.97 4.06
CA VAL A 390 -7.20 17.41 2.88
C VAL A 390 -8.41 18.27 2.48
N LEU A 391 -9.10 18.84 3.46
CA LEU A 391 -10.25 19.72 3.26
C LEU A 391 -9.87 21.19 2.99
N GLY A 392 -8.58 21.49 2.81
CA GLY A 392 -8.09 22.81 2.38
C GLY A 392 -7.64 23.74 3.50
N ALA A 393 -7.58 23.29 4.76
CA ALA A 393 -6.99 24.06 5.84
C ALA A 393 -5.47 24.18 5.68
N ARG A 394 -4.96 25.36 5.99
CA ARG A 394 -3.53 25.70 6.00
C ARG A 394 -2.98 25.86 7.42
N SER A 395 -3.86 26.11 8.37
CA SER A 395 -3.54 26.22 9.79
C SER A 395 -4.55 25.43 10.62
N SER A 396 -4.21 25.22 11.88
CA SER A 396 -5.12 24.68 12.88
C SER A 396 -5.03 25.50 14.15
N SER A 397 -6.19 25.73 14.78
CA SER A 397 -6.32 26.47 16.03
C SER A 397 -7.03 25.64 17.09
N LEU A 398 -6.79 25.95 18.36
CA LEU A 398 -7.48 25.33 19.49
C LEU A 398 -7.49 26.24 20.71
N GLU A 399 -8.45 26.02 21.61
CA GLU A 399 -8.43 26.59 22.96
C GLU A 399 -8.12 25.53 24.00
N VAL A 400 -7.24 25.86 24.95
CA VAL A 400 -6.88 24.97 26.05
C VAL A 400 -6.86 25.71 27.37
N PHE A 401 -7.37 25.08 28.44
CA PHE A 401 -7.36 25.67 29.77
C PHE A 401 -5.92 25.99 30.23
N SER A 402 -5.69 27.22 30.69
CA SER A 402 -4.36 27.75 31.03
C SER A 402 -3.58 26.91 32.04
N ALA A 403 -4.27 26.29 33.00
CA ALA A 403 -3.68 25.41 34.01
C ALA A 403 -3.50 23.95 33.56
N ASN A 404 -3.98 23.56 32.36
CA ASN A 404 -3.83 22.21 31.82
C ASN A 404 -2.44 22.03 31.17
N GLY A 405 -1.40 22.00 32.00
CA GLY A 405 -0.01 21.87 31.53
C GLY A 405 0.26 20.60 30.72
N GLY A 406 -0.49 19.51 30.96
CA GLY A 406 -0.36 18.27 30.20
C GLY A 406 -0.83 18.39 28.75
N ALA A 407 -1.99 19.00 28.52
CA ALA A 407 -2.51 19.24 27.18
C ALA A 407 -1.67 20.29 26.43
N ARG A 408 -1.24 21.36 27.10
CA ARG A 408 -0.35 22.38 26.52
C ARG A 408 0.96 21.77 26.02
N ALA A 409 1.61 20.92 26.83
CA ALA A 409 2.83 20.23 26.41
C ALA A 409 2.60 19.29 25.21
N LEU A 410 1.43 18.63 25.14
CA LEU A 410 1.03 17.83 23.98
C LEU A 410 0.90 18.70 22.73
N TYR A 411 0.18 19.82 22.80
CA TYR A 411 -0.03 20.71 21.66
C TYR A 411 1.27 21.37 21.19
N GLU A 412 2.11 21.84 22.12
CA GLU A 412 3.46 22.36 21.82
C GLU A 412 4.31 21.30 21.09
N SER A 413 4.21 20.03 21.50
CA SER A 413 4.94 18.93 20.84
C SER A 413 4.50 18.66 19.40
N LEU A 414 3.28 19.07 19.04
CA LEU A 414 2.70 18.97 17.69
C LEU A 414 2.93 20.23 16.84
N GLY A 415 3.64 21.22 17.37
CA GLY A 415 3.94 22.47 16.67
C GLY A 415 2.95 23.61 16.90
N TYR A 416 2.03 23.48 17.87
CA TYR A 416 1.18 24.60 18.29
C TYR A 416 1.97 25.61 19.12
N SER A 417 1.68 26.89 18.91
CA SER A 417 2.25 27.99 19.67
C SER A 417 1.14 28.91 20.20
N GLU A 418 1.39 29.56 21.34
CA GLU A 418 0.43 30.48 21.95
C GLU A 418 0.21 31.71 21.07
N ALA A 419 -1.05 31.94 20.68
CA ALA A 419 -1.47 33.07 19.86
C ALA A 419 -2.23 34.14 20.67
N GLY A 420 -2.79 33.78 21.84
CA GLY A 420 -3.49 34.71 22.72
C GLY A 420 -4.16 34.02 23.92
N VAL A 421 -4.88 34.80 24.72
CA VAL A 421 -5.62 34.32 25.90
C VAL A 421 -7.03 34.89 25.91
N ARG A 422 -8.03 34.05 26.19
CA ARG A 422 -9.42 34.46 26.47
C ARG A 422 -9.67 34.36 27.97
N ALA A 423 -9.91 35.51 28.58
CA ALA A 423 -10.24 35.60 29.99
C ALA A 423 -11.59 34.93 30.30
N ASP A 424 -11.67 34.24 31.43
CA ASP A 424 -12.89 33.64 31.98
C ASP A 424 -13.66 32.67 31.04
N TYR A 425 -12.96 32.03 30.08
CA TYR A 425 -13.60 31.19 29.07
C TYR A 425 -14.17 29.87 29.63
N TYR A 426 -13.47 29.23 30.57
CA TYR A 426 -13.94 27.97 31.20
C TYR A 426 -14.70 28.21 32.52
N GLY A 427 -14.84 29.46 32.95
CA GLY A 427 -15.39 29.83 34.25
C GLY A 427 -14.70 31.04 34.85
N THR A 428 -15.18 31.53 36.01
CA THR A 428 -14.63 32.74 36.64
C THR A 428 -13.20 32.47 37.15
N GLY A 429 -12.21 33.20 36.62
CA GLY A 429 -10.79 33.02 36.88
C GLY A 429 -10.15 31.86 36.11
N GLN A 430 -10.84 31.30 35.11
CA GLN A 430 -10.38 30.15 34.34
C GLN A 430 -10.15 30.49 32.86
N ASP A 431 -8.96 31.02 32.56
CA ASP A 431 -8.60 31.51 31.23
C ASP A 431 -8.29 30.36 30.24
N ALA A 432 -8.65 30.56 28.97
CA ALA A 432 -8.25 29.69 27.87
C ALA A 432 -7.08 30.30 27.08
N VAL A 433 -6.04 29.52 26.85
CA VAL A 433 -4.93 29.86 25.94
C VAL A 433 -5.34 29.44 24.54
N ILE A 434 -5.36 30.39 23.61
CA ILE A 434 -5.55 30.12 22.18
C ILE A 434 -4.19 29.71 21.63
N MET A 435 -4.13 28.55 20.98
CA MET A 435 -2.93 28.06 20.32
C MET A 435 -3.17 27.84 18.83
N THR A 436 -2.15 28.10 18.01
CA THR A 436 -2.22 27.88 16.55
C THR A 436 -0.98 27.17 16.02
N ALA A 437 -1.16 26.40 14.96
CA ALA A 437 -0.10 25.70 14.22
C ALA A 437 -0.32 25.85 12.71
N ALA A 438 0.76 25.87 11.93
CA ALA A 438 0.67 25.64 10.50
C ALA A 438 0.47 24.14 10.23
N LEU A 439 -0.31 23.79 9.21
CA LEU A 439 -0.43 22.40 8.75
C LEU A 439 0.62 22.11 7.66
N PRO A 440 1.22 20.91 7.64
CA PRO A 440 0.96 19.76 8.53
C PRO A 440 1.54 19.94 9.94
N LEU A 441 0.92 19.30 10.94
CA LEU A 441 1.43 19.31 12.32
C LEU A 441 2.80 18.63 12.44
N SER A 442 3.62 19.11 13.37
CA SER A 442 4.94 18.55 13.69
C SER A 442 4.79 17.31 14.58
N VAL A 443 4.39 16.18 14.00
CA VAL A 443 4.24 14.92 14.75
C VAL A 443 5.62 14.27 14.94
N LYS A 444 6.10 14.19 16.20
CA LYS A 444 7.27 13.36 16.51
C LYS A 444 6.92 11.88 16.29
N PRO A 445 7.83 11.06 15.74
CA PRO A 445 7.65 9.61 15.70
C PRO A 445 7.33 9.12 17.12
N ALA A 446 6.18 8.46 17.30
CA ALA A 446 5.80 7.88 18.58
C ALA A 446 6.65 6.63 18.81
N ASP A 447 7.20 6.49 20.01
CA ASP A 447 8.04 5.34 20.40
C ASP A 447 7.21 4.23 21.06
N ASP A 448 7.54 2.99 20.68
CA ASP A 448 7.49 1.73 21.42
C ASP A 448 6.25 0.80 21.54
N ARG A 449 5.15 0.87 20.75
CA ARG A 449 4.34 -0.34 20.39
C ARG A 449 3.59 -0.21 19.04
N PRO A 450 3.50 -1.28 18.23
CA PRO A 450 3.50 -1.19 16.77
C PRO A 450 2.11 -1.30 16.12
N ASP A 451 1.76 -0.32 15.29
CA ASP A 451 1.40 -0.61 13.89
C ASP A 451 2.73 -0.97 13.16
N PRO A 452 2.77 -1.69 12.04
CA PRO A 452 3.95 -1.75 11.19
C PRO A 452 4.23 -0.35 10.63
N THR A 453 4.76 0.53 11.47
CA THR A 453 5.48 1.71 11.05
C THR A 453 6.91 1.24 10.89
N SER A 454 7.39 1.29 9.66
CA SER A 454 8.81 1.39 9.39
C SER A 454 9.35 2.52 10.27
N GLN A 455 9.96 2.21 11.42
CA GLN A 455 11.07 3.05 11.85
C GLN A 455 11.97 3.08 10.63
N VAL A 456 12.12 4.26 10.04
CA VAL A 456 13.02 4.45 8.92
C VAL A 456 14.40 4.27 9.53
N ALA A 457 14.88 3.02 9.48
CA ALA A 457 16.20 2.69 9.96
C ALA A 457 17.20 3.60 9.24
N PRO A 458 18.33 3.95 9.88
CA PRO A 458 19.41 4.60 9.16
C PRO A 458 19.72 3.84 7.87
N TRP A 459 19.91 4.57 6.78
CA TRP A 459 20.20 4.01 5.45
C TRP A 459 21.45 4.66 4.88
N PRO A 460 22.37 3.91 4.25
CA PRO A 460 22.32 2.45 3.98
C PRO A 460 22.37 1.58 5.25
N MET A 461 21.99 0.31 5.12
CA MET A 461 22.05 -0.63 6.25
C MET A 461 23.51 -0.88 6.65
N GLU A 462 23.90 -0.43 7.84
CA GLU A 462 25.26 -0.66 8.31
C GLU A 462 25.48 -2.16 8.57
N ASP A 463 26.47 -2.76 7.89
CA ASP A 463 27.04 -4.04 8.30
C ASP A 463 27.83 -3.82 9.61
N LEU A 464 27.15 -3.96 10.74
CA LEU A 464 27.73 -3.84 12.07
C LEU A 464 28.75 -4.96 12.39
N GLY A 465 28.99 -5.88 11.44
CA GLY A 465 29.85 -7.03 11.61
C GLY A 465 29.16 -8.13 12.41
N ARG A 466 29.25 -9.36 11.93
CA ARG A 466 28.70 -10.52 12.63
C ARG A 466 29.74 -11.18 13.54
N SER A 467 29.28 -11.72 14.66
CA SER A 467 30.10 -12.65 15.45
C SER A 467 30.45 -13.89 14.61
N SER A 468 31.55 -14.56 14.96
CA SER A 468 31.96 -15.82 14.30
C SER A 468 30.87 -16.89 14.43
N GLU A 469 30.15 -16.90 15.55
CA GLU A 469 29.03 -17.80 15.81
C GLU A 469 27.86 -17.52 14.88
N ALA A 470 27.46 -16.26 14.73
CA ALA A 470 26.36 -15.88 13.84
C ALA A 470 26.71 -16.13 12.36
N ALA A 471 27.95 -15.86 11.94
CA ALA A 471 28.40 -16.17 10.58
C ALA A 471 28.31 -17.68 10.27
N LYS A 472 28.64 -18.54 11.24
CA LYS A 472 28.47 -20.00 11.10
C LYS A 472 27.00 -20.41 11.05
N ALA A 473 26.14 -19.76 11.83
CA ALA A 473 24.70 -20.03 11.84
C ALA A 473 24.06 -19.67 10.47
N VAL A 474 24.38 -18.49 9.93
CA VAL A 474 23.93 -18.05 8.60
C VAL A 474 24.39 -19.05 7.53
N LEU A 475 25.67 -19.45 7.53
CA LEU A 475 26.20 -20.41 6.57
C LEU A 475 25.52 -21.79 6.67
N ALA A 476 25.24 -22.26 7.90
CA ALA A 476 24.56 -23.54 8.12
C ALA A 476 23.08 -23.51 7.69
N ALA A 477 22.45 -22.34 7.70
CA ALA A 477 21.07 -22.12 7.28
C ALA A 477 20.90 -21.97 5.75
N GLN A 478 21.99 -21.84 4.98
CA GLN A 478 21.88 -21.68 3.54
C GLN A 478 21.28 -22.91 2.81
N PRO A 479 20.62 -22.73 1.66
CA PRO A 479 20.26 -21.45 1.03
C PRO A 479 19.19 -20.68 1.81
N LEU A 480 19.34 -19.37 1.92
CA LEU A 480 18.30 -18.47 2.43
C LEU A 480 17.50 -17.92 1.26
N VAL A 481 16.18 -18.15 1.23
CA VAL A 481 15.31 -17.65 0.17
C VAL A 481 14.33 -16.64 0.75
N LEU A 482 14.33 -15.42 0.21
CA LEU A 482 13.32 -14.41 0.52
C LEU A 482 12.10 -14.65 -0.38
N ALA A 483 10.91 -14.65 0.18
CA ALA A 483 9.65 -14.74 -0.55
C ALA A 483 8.83 -13.46 -0.38
N ILE A 484 8.13 -13.05 -1.42
CA ILE A 484 7.31 -11.83 -1.46
C ILE A 484 5.90 -12.17 -1.94
N GLU A 485 4.90 -11.77 -1.17
CA GLU A 485 3.47 -11.90 -1.48
C GLU A 485 2.83 -10.50 -1.50
N SER A 486 2.19 -10.18 -2.62
CA SER A 486 1.52 -8.88 -2.85
C SER A 486 0.41 -9.00 -3.91
N SER A 487 -0.31 -10.12 -3.93
CA SER A 487 -1.33 -10.42 -4.94
C SER A 487 -2.65 -9.69 -4.72
N CYS A 488 -2.99 -9.34 -3.47
CA CYS A 488 -4.27 -8.71 -3.11
C CYS A 488 -4.10 -7.53 -2.15
N ASP A 489 -4.37 -7.70 -0.85
CA ASP A 489 -4.37 -6.65 0.17
C ASP A 489 -3.39 -6.88 1.33
N GLU A 490 -2.58 -7.94 1.27
CA GLU A 490 -1.45 -8.18 2.16
C GLU A 490 -0.12 -7.89 1.46
N THR A 491 0.72 -7.07 2.08
CA THR A 491 2.15 -6.98 1.72
C THR A 491 2.91 -7.87 2.68
N ALA A 492 3.40 -9.01 2.22
CA ALA A 492 4.08 -9.96 3.09
C ALA A 492 5.45 -10.37 2.54
N MET A 493 6.38 -10.63 3.46
CA MET A 493 7.67 -11.24 3.15
C MET A 493 8.07 -12.28 4.19
N ALA A 494 8.72 -13.33 3.72
CA ALA A 494 9.21 -14.41 4.57
C ALA A 494 10.60 -14.84 4.14
N VAL A 495 11.41 -15.28 5.10
CA VAL A 495 12.73 -15.87 4.82
C VAL A 495 12.69 -17.33 5.25
N ILE A 496 13.04 -18.23 4.33
CA ILE A 496 13.13 -19.67 4.58
C ILE A 496 14.57 -20.14 4.42
N ASP A 497 14.96 -21.08 5.27
CA ASP A 497 16.29 -21.69 5.25
C ASP A 497 16.38 -22.94 4.37
N GLY A 498 17.59 -23.46 4.21
CA GLY A 498 17.89 -24.64 3.41
C GLY A 498 17.24 -25.93 3.91
N SER A 499 16.79 -25.99 5.15
CA SER A 499 16.07 -27.12 5.75
C SER A 499 14.56 -27.07 5.51
N GLY A 500 14.03 -25.89 5.17
CA GLY A 500 12.59 -25.62 5.04
C GLY A 500 12.00 -24.93 6.28
N THR A 501 12.83 -24.43 7.19
CA THR A 501 12.39 -23.69 8.38
C THR A 501 12.16 -22.23 8.03
N ILE A 502 11.00 -21.69 8.42
CA ILE A 502 10.66 -20.26 8.28
C ILE A 502 11.37 -19.48 9.39
N LEU A 503 12.28 -18.59 9.01
CA LEU A 503 13.06 -17.74 9.91
C LEU A 503 12.38 -16.40 10.18
N ALA A 504 11.56 -15.92 9.24
CA ALA A 504 10.76 -14.71 9.36
C ALA A 504 9.47 -14.85 8.55
N ASN A 505 8.39 -14.24 9.02
CA ASN A 505 7.14 -14.11 8.29
C ASN A 505 6.43 -12.83 8.72
N VAL A 506 6.58 -11.78 7.92
CA VAL A 506 6.06 -10.44 8.16
C VAL A 506 4.88 -10.20 7.24
N VAL A 507 3.77 -9.72 7.79
CA VAL A 507 2.55 -9.40 7.05
C VAL A 507 2.07 -8.00 7.42
N SER A 508 2.02 -7.10 6.45
CA SER A 508 1.35 -5.81 6.54
C SER A 508 0.00 -5.90 5.82
N THR A 509 -1.06 -6.03 6.60
CA THR A 509 -2.44 -6.14 6.10
C THR A 509 -3.03 -4.76 5.81
N GLN A 510 -3.87 -4.69 4.77
CA GLN A 510 -4.59 -3.47 4.40
C GLN A 510 -6.09 -3.53 4.69
N ILE A 511 -6.55 -4.55 5.43
CA ILE A 511 -7.98 -4.77 5.71
C ILE A 511 -8.66 -3.48 6.21
N ASP A 512 -8.05 -2.75 7.15
CA ASP A 512 -8.61 -1.51 7.70
C ASP A 512 -8.77 -0.38 6.67
N PHE A 513 -7.91 -0.35 5.63
CA PHE A 513 -8.04 0.62 4.55
C PHE A 513 -9.21 0.28 3.63
N HIS A 514 -9.48 -1.02 3.41
CA HIS A 514 -10.52 -1.52 2.52
C HIS A 514 -11.88 -1.68 3.19
N ALA A 515 -11.91 -1.82 4.52
CA ALA A 515 -13.12 -1.99 5.31
C ALA A 515 -14.17 -0.91 5.04
N ARG A 516 -13.72 0.35 4.87
CA ARG A 516 -14.61 1.50 4.58
C ARG A 516 -15.35 1.38 3.24
N PHE A 517 -14.81 0.62 2.29
CA PHE A 517 -15.41 0.41 0.96
C PHE A 517 -16.23 -0.90 0.90
N GLY A 518 -16.14 -1.72 1.96
CA GLY A 518 -16.78 -3.03 2.05
C GLY A 518 -16.20 -4.03 1.04
N GLY A 519 -14.89 -3.96 0.79
CA GLY A 519 -14.15 -4.82 -0.12
C GLY A 519 -12.86 -4.17 -0.61
N VAL A 520 -11.95 -4.98 -1.16
CA VAL A 520 -10.64 -4.52 -1.66
C VAL A 520 -10.81 -3.54 -2.82
N VAL A 521 -10.19 -2.36 -2.69
CA VAL A 521 -10.09 -1.37 -3.77
C VAL A 521 -8.72 -1.54 -4.44
N PRO A 522 -8.65 -2.01 -5.70
CA PRO A 522 -7.37 -2.38 -6.34
C PRO A 522 -6.35 -1.24 -6.39
N GLU A 523 -6.82 -0.02 -6.63
CA GLU A 523 -5.96 1.17 -6.72
C GLU A 523 -5.36 1.52 -5.35
N ILE A 524 -6.13 1.47 -4.27
CA ILE A 524 -5.61 1.69 -2.90
C ILE A 524 -4.65 0.57 -2.53
N ALA A 525 -4.98 -0.67 -2.89
CA ALA A 525 -4.14 -1.81 -2.54
C ALA A 525 -2.73 -1.68 -3.12
N SER A 526 -2.66 -1.33 -4.41
CA SER A 526 -1.41 -1.05 -5.12
C SER A 526 -0.59 0.07 -4.45
N ARG A 527 -1.25 1.13 -3.94
CA ARG A 527 -0.57 2.24 -3.23
C ARG A 527 0.05 1.75 -1.93
N LYS A 528 -0.71 1.00 -1.15
CA LYS A 528 -0.27 0.48 0.15
C LYS A 528 0.86 -0.52 0.05
N HIS A 529 0.89 -1.38 -0.98
CA HIS A 529 2.08 -2.19 -1.25
C HIS A 529 3.31 -1.31 -1.49
N THR A 530 3.19 -0.27 -2.32
CA THR A 530 4.33 0.60 -2.63
C THR A 530 4.86 1.34 -1.38
N GLU A 531 3.96 1.73 -0.48
CA GLU A 531 4.29 2.36 0.80
C GLU A 531 4.98 1.38 1.77
N ALA A 532 4.45 0.16 1.92
CA ALA A 532 4.87 -0.80 2.93
C ALA A 532 6.08 -1.67 2.54
N ILE A 533 6.31 -1.92 1.25
CA ILE A 533 7.20 -3.00 0.77
C ILE A 533 8.63 -2.95 1.32
N VAL A 534 9.22 -1.76 1.51
CA VAL A 534 10.58 -1.62 2.07
C VAL A 534 10.60 -1.87 3.57
N GLY A 535 9.59 -1.40 4.31
CA GLY A 535 9.48 -1.65 5.74
C GLY A 535 9.31 -3.14 6.04
N VAL A 536 8.45 -3.81 5.27
CA VAL A 536 8.26 -5.27 5.35
C VAL A 536 9.55 -6.03 5.01
N TYR A 537 10.30 -5.57 4.02
CA TYR A 537 11.62 -6.14 3.68
C TYR A 537 12.62 -6.01 4.84
N GLN A 538 12.76 -4.80 5.40
CA GLN A 538 13.69 -4.54 6.51
C GLN A 538 13.35 -5.41 7.73
N GLU A 539 12.08 -5.46 8.11
CA GLU A 539 11.62 -6.28 9.24
C GLU A 539 11.84 -7.78 8.98
N ALA A 540 11.61 -8.26 7.75
CA ALA A 540 11.82 -9.67 7.41
C ALA A 540 13.31 -10.08 7.53
N LEU A 541 14.24 -9.20 7.11
CA LEU A 541 15.67 -9.45 7.26
C LEU A 541 16.13 -9.33 8.73
N GLU A 542 15.55 -8.42 9.51
CA GLU A 542 15.84 -8.27 10.93
C GLU A 542 15.36 -9.48 11.74
N GLN A 543 14.11 -9.92 11.52
CA GLN A 543 13.57 -11.12 12.18
C GLN A 543 14.39 -12.37 11.84
N ALA A 544 14.75 -12.55 10.56
CA ALA A 544 15.55 -13.69 10.12
C ALA A 544 16.99 -13.62 10.67
N GLY A 545 17.57 -12.41 10.72
CA GLY A 545 18.88 -12.18 11.31
C GLY A 545 18.89 -12.54 12.80
N THR A 546 17.88 -12.05 13.53
CA THR A 546 17.68 -12.31 14.97
C THR A 546 17.54 -13.80 15.24
N ALA A 547 16.76 -14.53 14.42
CA ALA A 547 16.61 -15.98 14.52
C ALA A 547 17.95 -16.74 14.35
N LEU A 548 18.89 -16.18 13.58
CA LEU A 548 20.23 -16.72 13.35
C LEU A 548 21.30 -16.16 14.30
N GLY A 549 20.90 -15.34 15.29
CA GLY A 549 21.80 -14.76 16.28
C GLY A 549 22.64 -13.58 15.78
N CYS A 550 22.22 -12.91 14.70
CA CYS A 550 22.74 -11.60 14.29
C CYS A 550 21.63 -10.54 14.37
N GLY A 551 21.99 -9.25 14.24
CA GLY A 551 20.97 -8.18 14.26
C GLY A 551 20.05 -8.23 13.04
N SER A 552 20.63 -8.25 11.84
CA SER A 552 19.88 -8.32 10.59
C SER A 552 20.66 -9.07 9.51
N LEU A 553 19.92 -9.68 8.59
CA LEU A 553 20.48 -10.16 7.32
C LEU A 553 20.71 -9.01 6.34
N LEU A 554 21.60 -9.24 5.38
CA LEU A 554 21.83 -8.36 4.24
C LEU A 554 21.30 -9.05 2.98
N ALA A 555 21.06 -8.27 1.92
CA ALA A 555 20.68 -8.83 0.63
C ALA A 555 21.70 -9.86 0.11
N SER A 556 22.98 -9.68 0.43
CA SER A 556 24.08 -10.57 0.07
C SER A 556 24.08 -11.94 0.76
N ASP A 557 23.28 -12.12 1.83
CA ASP A 557 23.12 -13.42 2.49
C ASP A 557 22.08 -14.32 1.83
N LEU A 558 21.19 -13.71 1.05
CA LEU A 558 20.14 -14.40 0.33
C LEU A 558 20.74 -15.17 -0.85
N ALA A 559 20.13 -16.31 -1.16
CA ALA A 559 20.49 -17.15 -2.29
C ALA A 559 19.53 -16.96 -3.48
N ALA A 560 18.31 -16.50 -3.24
CA ALA A 560 17.29 -16.22 -4.25
C ALA A 560 16.15 -15.37 -3.69
N VAL A 561 15.36 -14.79 -4.60
CA VAL A 561 14.09 -14.12 -4.26
C VAL A 561 12.95 -14.79 -5.01
N GLY A 562 11.98 -15.33 -4.27
CA GLY A 562 10.68 -15.76 -4.78
C GLY A 562 9.65 -14.65 -4.68
N VAL A 563 8.80 -14.51 -5.69
CA VAL A 563 7.71 -13.53 -5.68
C VAL A 563 6.46 -14.13 -6.30
N THR A 564 5.31 -13.81 -5.71
CA THR A 564 4.02 -14.14 -6.31
C THR A 564 3.88 -13.43 -7.66
N GLN A 565 3.93 -14.21 -8.75
CA GLN A 565 3.74 -13.69 -10.11
C GLN A 565 2.25 -13.61 -10.47
N GLY A 566 1.42 -14.43 -9.83
CA GLY A 566 -0.02 -14.48 -10.01
C GLY A 566 -0.64 -15.79 -9.52
N PRO A 567 -1.97 -15.97 -9.63
CA PRO A 567 -2.94 -14.96 -10.04
C PRO A 567 -3.15 -13.87 -8.98
N GLY A 568 -3.85 -12.79 -9.31
CA GLY A 568 -4.10 -11.69 -8.38
C GLY A 568 -4.42 -10.35 -9.05
N LEU A 569 -4.56 -9.29 -8.25
CA LEU A 569 -4.79 -7.94 -8.74
C LEU A 569 -3.54 -7.43 -9.46
N VAL A 570 -3.64 -7.18 -10.77
CA VAL A 570 -2.49 -6.77 -11.59
C VAL A 570 -1.70 -5.60 -11.00
N GLY A 571 -2.38 -4.58 -10.47
CA GLY A 571 -1.75 -3.40 -9.86
C GLY A 571 -1.00 -3.68 -8.56
N ALA A 572 -1.41 -4.71 -7.81
CA ALA A 572 -0.74 -5.17 -6.60
C ALA A 572 0.46 -6.07 -6.98
N LEU A 573 0.24 -7.03 -7.87
CA LEU A 573 1.26 -7.96 -8.36
C LEU A 573 2.48 -7.23 -8.94
N VAL A 574 2.27 -6.21 -9.79
CA VAL A 574 3.39 -5.48 -10.39
C VAL A 574 4.29 -4.79 -9.36
N VAL A 575 3.78 -4.41 -8.17
CA VAL A 575 4.62 -3.80 -7.13
C VAL A 575 5.60 -4.82 -6.56
N GLY A 576 5.11 -6.01 -6.17
CA GLY A 576 5.96 -7.09 -5.68
C GLY A 576 6.94 -7.57 -6.75
N VAL A 577 6.47 -7.82 -7.97
CA VAL A 577 7.31 -8.27 -9.10
C VAL A 577 8.39 -7.25 -9.43
N ALA A 578 8.05 -5.96 -9.55
CA ALA A 578 9.03 -4.91 -9.83
C ALA A 578 10.09 -4.77 -8.73
N PHE A 579 9.67 -4.81 -7.46
CA PHE A 579 10.60 -4.78 -6.33
C PHE A 579 11.51 -6.01 -6.32
N ALA A 580 10.97 -7.22 -6.50
CA ALA A 580 11.74 -8.46 -6.55
C ALA A 580 12.80 -8.43 -7.67
N LYS A 581 12.43 -7.92 -8.85
CA LYS A 581 13.33 -7.77 -9.99
C LYS A 581 14.44 -6.76 -9.72
N GLY A 582 14.10 -5.62 -9.13
CA GLY A 582 15.08 -4.62 -8.70
C GLY A 582 16.05 -5.19 -7.67
N LEU A 583 15.54 -5.90 -6.66
CA LEU A 583 16.34 -6.54 -5.62
C LEU A 583 17.29 -7.59 -6.20
N CYS A 584 16.78 -8.45 -7.08
CA CYS A 584 17.59 -9.45 -7.78
C CYS A 584 18.68 -8.82 -8.65
N ALA A 585 18.34 -7.80 -9.42
CA ALA A 585 19.30 -7.10 -10.27
C ALA A 585 20.38 -6.38 -9.45
N GLY A 586 19.99 -5.75 -8.34
CA GLY A 586 20.90 -5.07 -7.43
C GLY A 586 21.84 -6.04 -6.72
N ALA A 587 21.31 -7.10 -6.11
CA ALA A 587 22.10 -8.04 -5.31
C ALA A 587 22.74 -9.18 -6.13
N GLY A 588 22.46 -9.27 -7.43
CA GLY A 588 22.94 -10.37 -8.28
C GLY A 588 22.28 -11.72 -7.98
N LEU A 589 21.03 -11.71 -7.48
CA LEU A 589 20.29 -12.90 -7.07
C LEU A 589 19.41 -13.46 -8.19
N PRO A 590 19.17 -14.78 -8.22
CA PRO A 590 18.18 -15.37 -9.11
C PRO A 590 16.75 -15.06 -8.63
N LEU A 591 15.87 -14.82 -9.59
CA LEU A 591 14.43 -14.58 -9.39
C LEU A 591 13.64 -15.88 -9.58
N ILE A 592 12.59 -16.07 -8.78
CA ILE A 592 11.65 -17.19 -8.90
C ILE A 592 10.23 -16.63 -8.94
N GLY A 593 9.48 -16.92 -10.00
CA GLY A 593 8.04 -16.65 -10.06
C GLY A 593 7.26 -17.79 -9.39
N VAL A 594 6.37 -17.44 -8.47
CA VAL A 594 5.57 -18.40 -7.70
C VAL A 594 4.09 -18.20 -8.00
N ASN A 595 3.38 -19.31 -8.23
CA ASN A 595 1.94 -19.29 -8.36
C ASN A 595 1.31 -19.17 -6.95
N HIS A 596 0.46 -18.17 -6.75
CA HIS A 596 -0.19 -17.87 -5.48
C HIS A 596 -1.02 -19.06 -4.95
N LEU A 597 -1.78 -19.71 -5.84
CA LEU A 597 -2.63 -20.85 -5.49
C LEU A 597 -1.80 -22.08 -5.13
N GLU A 598 -0.64 -22.24 -5.76
CA GLU A 598 0.32 -23.27 -5.40
C GLU A 598 0.85 -23.02 -3.98
N GLY A 599 1.10 -21.76 -3.60
CA GLY A 599 1.39 -21.38 -2.22
C GLY A 599 0.35 -21.93 -1.24
N HIS A 600 -0.93 -21.71 -1.50
CA HIS A 600 -2.03 -22.23 -0.66
C HIS A 600 -2.08 -23.77 -0.58
N LEU A 601 -1.67 -24.50 -1.63
CA LEU A 601 -1.50 -25.96 -1.55
C LEU A 601 -0.36 -26.31 -0.58
N TYR A 602 0.77 -25.62 -0.69
CA TYR A 602 1.97 -25.84 0.13
C TYR A 602 1.78 -25.47 1.60
N ALA A 603 0.88 -24.54 1.94
CA ALA A 603 0.57 -24.17 3.32
C ALA A 603 0.18 -25.37 4.20
N ASN A 604 -0.35 -26.45 3.61
CA ASN A 604 -0.70 -27.68 4.31
C ASN A 604 0.52 -28.41 4.90
N LEU A 605 1.73 -28.19 4.36
CA LEU A 605 2.97 -28.78 4.88
C LEU A 605 3.39 -28.22 6.25
N PHE A 606 2.85 -27.07 6.68
CA PHE A 606 3.10 -26.56 8.02
C PHE A 606 2.45 -27.43 9.10
N GLU A 607 1.26 -27.96 8.83
CA GLU A 607 0.55 -28.86 9.76
C GLU A 607 0.94 -30.32 9.53
N THR A 608 1.09 -30.75 8.27
CA THR A 608 1.40 -32.13 7.89
C THR A 608 2.67 -32.18 7.04
N PRO A 609 3.87 -32.12 7.66
CA PRO A 609 5.14 -32.12 6.92
C PRO A 609 5.40 -33.40 6.10
N ASP A 610 4.71 -34.50 6.41
CA ASP A 610 4.79 -35.78 5.70
C ASP A 610 3.79 -35.91 4.54
N LEU A 611 2.96 -34.88 4.28
CA LEU A 611 1.98 -34.86 3.19
C LEU A 611 2.67 -35.09 1.84
N LYS A 612 2.12 -36.02 1.05
CA LYS A 612 2.63 -36.37 -0.28
C LYS A 612 1.47 -36.54 -1.25
N PRO A 613 1.60 -36.07 -2.50
CA PRO A 613 0.70 -36.44 -3.59
C PRO A 613 0.64 -37.97 -3.79
N PRO A 614 -0.47 -38.52 -4.30
CA PRO A 614 -1.65 -37.79 -4.78
C PRO A 614 -2.64 -37.43 -3.65
N PHE A 615 -3.24 -36.25 -3.75
CA PHE A 615 -4.34 -35.82 -2.87
C PHE A 615 -5.29 -34.87 -3.61
N VAL A 616 -6.49 -34.69 -3.08
CA VAL A 616 -7.42 -33.66 -3.57
C VAL A 616 -7.38 -32.46 -2.62
N ALA A 617 -7.29 -31.25 -3.16
CA ALA A 617 -7.32 -30.01 -2.41
C ALA A 617 -8.55 -29.18 -2.73
N SER A 618 -9.18 -28.63 -1.71
CA SER A 618 -10.19 -27.57 -1.83
C SER A 618 -9.53 -26.22 -1.57
N LEU A 619 -9.34 -25.44 -2.62
CA LEU A 619 -8.87 -24.05 -2.52
C LEU A 619 -10.09 -23.12 -2.44
N VAL A 620 -10.25 -22.45 -1.30
CA VAL A 620 -11.40 -21.61 -0.99
C VAL A 620 -10.91 -20.31 -0.35
N SER A 621 -10.77 -19.25 -1.15
CA SER A 621 -10.31 -17.92 -0.74
C SER A 621 -11.32 -16.83 -1.08
N GLY A 622 -10.93 -15.57 -0.89
CA GLY A 622 -11.71 -14.40 -1.32
C GLY A 622 -12.04 -14.44 -2.81
N GLY A 623 -11.05 -14.75 -3.64
CA GLY A 623 -11.15 -14.72 -5.11
C GLY A 623 -11.21 -16.07 -5.81
N HIS A 624 -11.04 -17.18 -5.10
CA HIS A 624 -10.98 -18.51 -5.71
C HIS A 624 -11.84 -19.53 -4.96
N THR A 625 -12.55 -20.37 -5.71
CA THR A 625 -13.20 -21.59 -5.21
C THR A 625 -12.96 -22.69 -6.24
N MET A 626 -12.16 -23.70 -5.89
CA MET A 626 -11.87 -24.81 -6.79
C MET A 626 -11.50 -26.09 -6.05
N LEU A 627 -11.70 -27.21 -6.73
CA LEU A 627 -11.17 -28.52 -6.37
C LEU A 627 -10.04 -28.88 -7.32
N VAL A 628 -8.90 -29.26 -6.76
CA VAL A 628 -7.67 -29.56 -7.49
C VAL A 628 -7.21 -30.95 -7.11
N HIS A 629 -7.02 -31.82 -8.09
CA HIS A 629 -6.30 -33.07 -7.91
C HIS A 629 -4.81 -32.79 -8.06
N VAL A 630 -4.08 -32.87 -6.95
CA VAL A 630 -2.63 -32.75 -6.90
C VAL A 630 -2.05 -34.13 -7.17
N ARG A 631 -1.61 -34.39 -8.40
CA ARG A 631 -1.06 -35.70 -8.80
C ARG A 631 0.39 -35.86 -8.39
N ASP A 632 1.15 -34.78 -8.54
CA ASP A 632 2.50 -34.59 -8.01
C ASP A 632 2.71 -33.08 -7.74
N TRP A 633 3.77 -32.72 -7.03
CA TRP A 633 4.12 -31.33 -6.82
C TRP A 633 4.54 -30.68 -8.15
N GLY A 634 3.74 -29.71 -8.61
CA GLY A 634 3.86 -29.09 -9.93
C GLY A 634 3.08 -29.80 -11.05
N ASP A 635 2.28 -30.83 -10.74
CA ASP A 635 1.32 -31.45 -11.66
C ASP A 635 -0.09 -31.41 -11.06
N TYR A 636 -0.82 -30.36 -11.43
CA TYR A 636 -2.14 -30.04 -10.89
C TYR A 636 -3.23 -30.19 -11.94
N GLN A 637 -4.33 -30.83 -11.56
CA GLN A 637 -5.53 -30.92 -12.38
C GLN A 637 -6.69 -30.23 -11.67
N VAL A 638 -7.12 -29.08 -12.17
CA VAL A 638 -8.36 -28.43 -11.72
C VAL A 638 -9.55 -29.31 -12.13
N LEU A 639 -10.22 -29.91 -11.15
CA LEU A 639 -11.40 -30.76 -11.36
C LEU A 639 -12.64 -29.91 -11.63
N GLY A 640 -12.75 -28.79 -10.92
CA GLY A 640 -13.80 -27.80 -11.12
C GLY A 640 -13.57 -26.54 -10.30
N GLU A 641 -14.08 -25.44 -10.80
CA GLU A 641 -13.97 -24.10 -10.22
C GLU A 641 -15.33 -23.40 -10.22
N THR A 642 -15.43 -22.28 -9.49
CA THR A 642 -16.63 -21.44 -9.56
C THR A 642 -16.77 -20.83 -10.96
N ILE A 643 -18.01 -20.78 -11.46
CA ILE A 643 -18.33 -20.09 -12.71
C ILE A 643 -18.77 -18.63 -12.49
N ASP A 644 -18.92 -18.24 -11.22
CA ASP A 644 -19.37 -16.91 -10.81
C ASP A 644 -18.62 -16.41 -9.56
N ASP A 645 -19.31 -16.12 -8.46
CA ASP A 645 -18.70 -15.63 -7.22
C ASP A 645 -17.87 -16.75 -6.56
N ALA A 646 -16.69 -16.38 -6.03
CA ALA A 646 -15.97 -17.24 -5.09
C ALA A 646 -16.70 -17.29 -3.74
N VAL A 647 -16.34 -18.26 -2.89
CA VAL A 647 -16.99 -18.42 -1.58
C VAL A 647 -16.69 -17.21 -0.71
N GLY A 648 -15.43 -16.79 -0.58
CA GLY A 648 -15.10 -15.63 0.23
C GLY A 648 -15.82 -14.37 -0.24
N GLU A 649 -15.82 -14.12 -1.56
CA GLU A 649 -16.60 -13.03 -2.16
C GLU A 649 -18.11 -13.11 -1.88
N ALA A 650 -18.71 -14.30 -1.90
CA ALA A 650 -20.11 -14.49 -1.55
C ALA A 650 -20.38 -14.16 -0.08
N PHE A 651 -19.49 -14.57 0.83
CA PHE A 651 -19.56 -14.21 2.26
C PHE A 651 -19.45 -12.69 2.45
N ASP A 652 -18.51 -12.03 1.79
CA ASP A 652 -18.32 -10.57 1.87
C ASP A 652 -19.52 -9.81 1.32
N LYS A 653 -20.08 -10.24 0.19
CA LYS A 653 -21.27 -9.62 -0.40
C LYS A 653 -22.51 -9.79 0.48
N VAL A 654 -22.69 -10.95 1.11
CA VAL A 654 -23.79 -11.19 2.05
C VAL A 654 -23.61 -10.38 3.33
N ALA A 655 -22.40 -10.34 3.89
CA ALA A 655 -22.09 -9.50 5.04
C ALA A 655 -22.34 -8.01 4.75
N LYS A 656 -21.96 -7.54 3.56
CA LYS A 656 -22.25 -6.18 3.09
C LYS A 656 -23.75 -5.91 2.98
N ALA A 657 -24.52 -6.85 2.41
CA ALA A 657 -25.98 -6.71 2.30
C ALA A 657 -26.69 -6.67 3.67
N LEU A 658 -26.10 -7.31 4.68
CA LEU A 658 -26.60 -7.35 6.06
C LEU A 658 -26.12 -6.17 6.92
N GLY A 659 -25.24 -5.31 6.40
CA GLY A 659 -24.60 -4.28 7.20
C GLY A 659 -23.74 -4.88 8.32
N LEU A 660 -22.88 -5.83 7.97
CA LEU A 660 -21.96 -6.50 8.91
C LEU A 660 -20.50 -6.12 8.69
N GLY A 661 -20.10 -5.81 7.45
CA GLY A 661 -18.76 -5.30 7.16
C GLY A 661 -17.89 -6.14 6.27
N TYR A 662 -16.63 -5.72 6.24
CA TYR A 662 -15.53 -6.39 5.59
C TYR A 662 -14.38 -6.53 6.60
N PRO A 663 -13.75 -7.71 6.72
CA PRO A 663 -14.05 -8.95 5.98
C PRO A 663 -15.33 -9.64 6.50
N GLY A 664 -16.17 -10.12 5.60
CA GLY A 664 -17.49 -10.69 5.94
C GLY A 664 -17.46 -12.16 6.37
N GLY A 665 -16.47 -12.92 5.91
CA GLY A 665 -16.28 -14.34 6.24
C GLY A 665 -16.34 -14.64 7.74
N PRO A 666 -15.45 -14.04 8.55
CA PRO A 666 -15.44 -14.19 10.00
C PRO A 666 -16.79 -13.82 10.65
N VAL A 667 -17.43 -12.72 10.22
CA VAL A 667 -18.61 -12.15 10.90
C VAL A 667 -19.81 -13.05 10.75
N ILE A 668 -20.02 -13.51 9.52
CA ILE A 668 -21.04 -14.52 9.22
C ILE A 668 -20.77 -15.79 10.01
N SER A 669 -19.51 -16.20 10.16
CA SER A 669 -19.17 -17.41 10.90
C SER A 669 -19.51 -17.32 12.40
N ARG A 670 -19.23 -16.18 13.05
CA ARG A 670 -19.60 -15.96 14.46
C ARG A 670 -21.10 -15.91 14.69
N LEU A 671 -21.84 -15.26 13.78
CA LEU A 671 -23.31 -15.22 13.84
C LEU A 671 -23.92 -16.60 13.59
N ALA A 672 -23.39 -17.34 12.61
CA ALA A 672 -23.86 -18.68 12.27
C ALA A 672 -23.76 -19.66 13.44
N ALA A 673 -22.73 -19.55 14.28
CA ALA A 673 -22.56 -20.39 15.47
C ALA A 673 -23.70 -20.26 16.49
N GLN A 674 -24.47 -19.17 16.44
CA GLN A 674 -25.58 -18.87 17.35
C GLN A 674 -26.95 -19.17 16.72
N GLY A 675 -26.99 -19.52 15.44
CA GLY A 675 -28.22 -19.68 14.66
C GLY A 675 -28.59 -21.14 14.37
N ASN A 676 -29.81 -21.33 13.90
CA ASN A 676 -30.29 -22.60 13.38
C ASN A 676 -30.01 -22.70 11.86
N PRO A 677 -29.13 -23.61 11.39
CA PRO A 677 -28.79 -23.76 9.97
C PRO A 677 -29.95 -24.27 9.10
N LYS A 678 -31.08 -24.65 9.70
CA LYS A 678 -32.29 -25.11 9.02
C LYS A 678 -33.45 -24.11 9.10
N ALA A 679 -33.21 -22.91 9.63
CA ALA A 679 -34.26 -21.90 9.78
C ALA A 679 -34.77 -21.38 8.42
N ILE A 680 -33.87 -21.21 7.45
CA ILE A 680 -34.19 -20.66 6.13
C ILE A 680 -33.73 -21.63 5.03
N ALA A 681 -34.63 -21.95 4.11
CA ALA A 681 -34.36 -22.86 3.00
C ALA A 681 -33.68 -22.12 1.82
N PHE A 682 -32.38 -21.90 1.92
CA PHE A 682 -31.58 -21.37 0.81
C PHE A 682 -31.21 -22.44 -0.25
N PRO A 683 -31.07 -22.06 -1.53
CA PRO A 683 -30.75 -23.02 -2.60
C PRO A 683 -29.31 -23.57 -2.48
N ARG A 684 -29.14 -24.87 -2.71
CA ARG A 684 -27.83 -25.52 -2.87
C ARG A 684 -27.52 -25.65 -4.36
N ALA A 685 -27.08 -24.54 -4.96
CA ALA A 685 -26.82 -24.47 -6.40
C ALA A 685 -25.78 -25.51 -6.83
N MET A 686 -25.99 -26.11 -8.00
CA MET A 686 -25.09 -27.11 -8.61
C MET A 686 -24.79 -28.36 -7.75
N LEU A 687 -25.59 -28.66 -6.72
CA LEU A 687 -25.42 -29.87 -5.91
C LEU A 687 -25.65 -31.17 -6.71
N HIS A 688 -26.57 -31.11 -7.68
CA HIS A 688 -26.96 -32.26 -8.52
C HIS A 688 -26.53 -32.07 -9.98
N SER A 689 -25.54 -31.22 -10.27
CA SER A 689 -25.03 -31.00 -11.63
C SER A 689 -24.23 -32.18 -12.18
N HIS A 690 -23.82 -33.13 -11.32
CA HIS A 690 -22.91 -34.23 -11.66
C HIS A 690 -21.56 -33.76 -12.22
N ASP A 691 -21.14 -32.55 -11.84
CA ASP A 691 -19.81 -31.98 -12.12
C ASP A 691 -19.22 -31.32 -10.86
N TYR A 692 -17.97 -30.88 -10.95
CA TYR A 692 -17.23 -30.24 -9.85
C TYR A 692 -17.29 -28.71 -9.88
N ARG A 693 -18.12 -28.10 -10.74
CA ARG A 693 -18.23 -26.64 -10.85
C ARG A 693 -19.08 -26.04 -9.74
N PHE A 694 -18.75 -24.83 -9.29
CA PHE A 694 -19.49 -24.13 -8.23
C PHE A 694 -20.27 -22.93 -8.78
N SER A 695 -21.35 -22.54 -8.11
CA SER A 695 -22.09 -21.31 -8.39
C SER A 695 -22.72 -20.80 -7.09
N LEU A 696 -22.48 -19.53 -6.77
CA LEU A 696 -22.91 -18.87 -5.54
C LEU A 696 -23.69 -17.58 -5.78
N SER A 697 -23.66 -17.02 -6.99
CA SER A 697 -24.44 -15.81 -7.29
C SER A 697 -25.95 -16.02 -7.11
N GLY A 698 -26.48 -17.20 -7.45
CA GLY A 698 -27.88 -17.54 -7.21
C GLY A 698 -28.25 -17.63 -5.73
N LEU A 699 -27.31 -18.12 -4.89
CA LEU A 699 -27.46 -18.16 -3.44
C LEU A 699 -27.47 -16.75 -2.85
N LYS A 700 -26.55 -15.88 -3.28
CA LYS A 700 -26.55 -14.46 -2.92
C LYS A 700 -27.89 -13.79 -3.23
N THR A 701 -28.42 -13.96 -4.44
CA THR A 701 -29.71 -13.36 -4.81
C THR A 701 -30.83 -13.86 -3.91
N ALA A 702 -30.85 -15.16 -3.57
CA ALA A 702 -31.86 -15.71 -2.66
C ALA A 702 -31.78 -15.09 -1.26
N VAL A 703 -30.57 -14.83 -0.74
CA VAL A 703 -30.36 -14.14 0.55
C VAL A 703 -30.88 -12.70 0.49
N ILE A 704 -30.53 -11.94 -0.56
CA ILE A 704 -30.98 -10.55 -0.73
C ILE A 704 -32.51 -10.49 -0.84
N THR A 705 -33.12 -11.35 -1.67
CA THR A 705 -34.58 -11.41 -1.81
C THR A 705 -35.27 -11.77 -0.50
N TYR A 706 -34.68 -12.65 0.31
CA TYR A 706 -35.21 -12.94 1.64
C TYR A 706 -35.18 -11.70 2.56
N ILE A 707 -34.06 -10.97 2.58
CA ILE A 707 -33.90 -9.74 3.38
C ILE A 707 -34.94 -8.69 2.96
N GLU A 708 -35.06 -8.44 1.66
CA GLU A 708 -36.04 -7.49 1.11
C GLU A 708 -37.48 -7.89 1.44
N GLY A 709 -37.81 -9.18 1.34
CA GLY A 709 -39.13 -9.71 1.66
C GLY A 709 -39.51 -9.56 3.13
N GLU A 710 -38.60 -9.84 4.06
CA GLU A 710 -38.84 -9.65 5.50
C GLU A 710 -38.98 -8.17 5.85
N ASN A 711 -38.13 -7.31 5.28
CA ASN A 711 -38.19 -5.86 5.47
C ASN A 711 -39.50 -5.27 4.94
N ALA A 712 -39.93 -5.66 3.74
CA ALA A 712 -41.20 -5.20 3.16
C ALA A 712 -42.41 -5.66 3.98
N ALA A 713 -42.28 -6.80 4.67
CA ALA A 713 -43.30 -7.31 5.58
C ALA A 713 -43.21 -6.74 7.01
N GLY A 714 -42.24 -5.87 7.30
CA GLY A 714 -42.03 -5.24 8.61
C GLY A 714 -41.64 -6.23 9.72
N ARG A 715 -41.05 -7.38 9.36
CA ARG A 715 -40.62 -8.40 10.32
C ARG A 715 -39.13 -8.27 10.63
N PRO A 716 -38.71 -8.45 11.89
CA PRO A 716 -37.29 -8.45 12.23
C PRO A 716 -36.61 -9.72 11.68
N ILE A 717 -35.44 -9.54 11.08
CA ILE A 717 -34.61 -10.65 10.58
C ILE A 717 -33.78 -11.21 11.73
N ASN A 718 -33.87 -12.52 11.96
CA ASN A 718 -32.95 -13.21 12.86
C ASN A 718 -31.60 -13.41 12.14
N LEU A 719 -30.65 -12.49 12.39
CA LEU A 719 -29.32 -12.49 11.77
C LEU A 719 -28.54 -13.80 12.00
N PRO A 720 -28.46 -14.35 13.24
CA PRO A 720 -27.89 -15.68 13.47
C PRO A 720 -28.47 -16.79 12.59
N ASP A 721 -29.79 -16.91 12.52
CA ASP A 721 -30.46 -17.96 11.72
C ASP A 721 -30.20 -17.82 10.22
N LEU A 722 -30.16 -16.58 9.73
CA LEU A 722 -29.83 -16.27 8.34
C LEU A 722 -28.38 -16.63 8.03
N ALA A 723 -27.44 -16.18 8.86
CA ALA A 723 -26.02 -16.49 8.73
C ALA A 723 -25.78 -18.01 8.75
N ALA A 724 -26.40 -18.73 9.70
CA ALA A 724 -26.30 -20.18 9.82
C ALA A 724 -26.86 -20.90 8.59
N SER A 725 -28.03 -20.48 8.11
CA SER A 725 -28.68 -21.10 6.94
C SER A 725 -27.91 -20.86 5.64
N PHE A 726 -27.33 -19.66 5.49
CA PHE A 726 -26.47 -19.30 4.35
C PHE A 726 -25.16 -20.10 4.38
N GLN A 727 -24.46 -20.10 5.51
CA GLN A 727 -23.22 -20.85 5.69
C GLN A 727 -23.42 -22.34 5.43
N ALA A 728 -24.50 -22.92 5.94
CA ALA A 728 -24.85 -24.33 5.67
C ALA A 728 -25.06 -24.59 4.19
N ALA A 729 -25.75 -23.71 3.46
CA ALA A 729 -25.96 -23.88 2.01
C ALA A 729 -24.66 -23.89 1.20
N VAL A 730 -23.67 -23.08 1.60
CA VAL A 730 -22.34 -23.09 1.00
C VAL A 730 -21.60 -24.39 1.33
N ILE A 731 -21.50 -24.73 2.63
CA ILE A 731 -20.74 -25.90 3.11
C ILE A 731 -21.30 -27.20 2.52
N ASP A 732 -22.63 -27.36 2.44
CA ASP A 732 -23.29 -28.56 1.90
C ASP A 732 -22.79 -28.88 0.48
N VAL A 733 -22.66 -27.87 -0.39
CA VAL A 733 -22.19 -28.03 -1.78
C VAL A 733 -20.70 -28.33 -1.83
N GLN A 734 -19.89 -27.64 -1.03
CA GLN A 734 -18.45 -27.85 -0.93
C GLN A 734 -18.13 -29.30 -0.51
N VAL A 735 -18.75 -29.77 0.57
CA VAL A 735 -18.51 -31.11 1.13
C VAL A 735 -19.00 -32.21 0.17
N ALA A 736 -20.17 -32.04 -0.43
CA ALA A 736 -20.70 -33.04 -1.37
C ALA A 736 -19.78 -33.24 -2.59
N LYS A 737 -19.24 -32.15 -3.16
CA LYS A 737 -18.31 -32.22 -4.29
C LYS A 737 -16.94 -32.74 -3.88
N ALA A 738 -16.45 -32.37 -2.69
CA ALA A 738 -15.19 -32.91 -2.14
C ALA A 738 -15.24 -34.43 -1.92
N LEU A 739 -16.35 -34.95 -1.38
CA LEU A 739 -16.55 -36.39 -1.20
C LEU A 739 -16.53 -37.14 -2.53
N ALA A 740 -17.21 -36.61 -3.54
CA ALA A 740 -17.22 -37.19 -4.88
C ALA A 740 -15.82 -37.16 -5.52
N ALA A 741 -15.10 -36.04 -5.40
CA ALA A 741 -13.76 -35.89 -5.94
C ALA A 741 -12.76 -36.84 -5.27
N ALA A 742 -12.80 -36.97 -3.94
CA ALA A 742 -11.92 -37.87 -3.21
C ALA A 742 -12.18 -39.36 -3.57
N GLU A 743 -13.45 -39.73 -3.77
CA GLU A 743 -13.84 -41.08 -4.20
C GLU A 743 -13.46 -41.37 -5.66
N GLU A 744 -13.65 -40.43 -6.59
CA GLU A 744 -13.30 -40.61 -8.00
C GLU A 744 -11.79 -40.63 -8.23
N CYS A 745 -11.04 -39.81 -7.49
CA CYS A 745 -9.58 -39.74 -7.61
C CYS A 745 -8.85 -40.85 -6.82
N ASP A 746 -9.56 -41.61 -5.97
CA ASP A 746 -9.01 -42.67 -5.12
C ASP A 746 -7.81 -42.19 -4.27
N VAL A 747 -8.04 -41.14 -3.47
CA VAL A 747 -7.01 -40.52 -2.63
C VAL A 747 -7.23 -40.80 -1.14
N ASP A 748 -6.12 -41.01 -0.43
CA ASP A 748 -6.12 -41.20 1.04
C ASP A 748 -6.06 -39.86 1.80
N ASP A 749 -5.74 -38.77 1.09
CA ASP A 749 -5.49 -37.44 1.65
C ASP A 749 -6.37 -36.38 0.99
N PHE A 750 -6.90 -35.46 1.81
CA PHE A 750 -7.64 -34.29 1.37
C PHE A 750 -7.14 -33.03 2.09
N CYS A 751 -6.84 -31.98 1.33
CA CYS A 751 -6.29 -30.74 1.86
C CYS A 751 -7.25 -29.56 1.66
N VAL A 752 -7.10 -28.52 2.47
CA VAL A 752 -7.85 -27.28 2.33
C VAL A 752 -6.86 -26.10 2.28
N GLY A 753 -7.10 -25.12 1.42
CA GLY A 753 -6.30 -23.91 1.32
C GLY A 753 -7.16 -22.67 1.07
N GLY A 754 -6.59 -21.48 1.22
CA GLY A 754 -7.28 -20.20 1.08
C GLY A 754 -7.94 -19.69 2.37
N GLY A 755 -8.26 -18.39 2.41
CA GLY A 755 -8.74 -17.72 3.61
C GLY A 755 -10.04 -18.29 4.21
N VAL A 756 -10.93 -18.83 3.39
CA VAL A 756 -12.18 -19.46 3.88
C VAL A 756 -11.90 -20.80 4.57
N ALA A 757 -10.73 -21.40 4.36
CA ALA A 757 -10.28 -22.56 5.12
C ALA A 757 -10.21 -22.28 6.63
N ALA A 758 -10.16 -21.01 7.07
CA ALA A 758 -10.24 -20.63 8.48
C ALA A 758 -11.63 -20.85 9.10
N ASN A 759 -12.68 -21.07 8.29
CA ASN A 759 -14.05 -21.24 8.77
C ASN A 759 -14.21 -22.53 9.61
N PRO A 760 -14.55 -22.45 10.91
CA PRO A 760 -14.62 -23.62 11.79
C PRO A 760 -15.65 -24.66 11.35
N ALA A 761 -16.83 -24.21 10.88
CA ALA A 761 -17.89 -25.11 10.44
C ALA A 761 -17.49 -25.87 9.16
N LEU A 762 -16.78 -25.22 8.24
CA LEU A 762 -16.25 -25.87 7.04
C LEU A 762 -15.19 -26.92 7.40
N ARG A 763 -14.26 -26.57 8.31
CA ARG A 763 -13.23 -27.49 8.82
C ARG A 763 -13.84 -28.75 9.44
N GLU A 764 -14.83 -28.56 10.33
CA GLU A 764 -15.53 -29.66 10.98
C GLU A 764 -16.28 -30.53 9.97
N ALA A 765 -16.99 -29.90 9.02
CA ALA A 765 -17.79 -30.61 8.03
C ALA A 765 -16.91 -31.47 7.10
N TYR A 766 -15.77 -30.96 6.62
CA TYR A 766 -14.82 -31.76 5.87
C TYR A 766 -14.24 -32.91 6.69
N THR A 767 -13.76 -32.62 7.90
CA THR A 767 -13.14 -33.61 8.80
C THR A 767 -14.09 -34.77 9.09
N LEU A 768 -15.35 -34.47 9.41
CA LEU A 768 -16.37 -35.47 9.71
C LEU A 768 -16.72 -36.30 8.46
N ALA A 769 -17.01 -35.63 7.34
CA ALA A 769 -17.54 -36.30 6.15
C ALA A 769 -16.49 -37.18 5.46
N LEU A 770 -15.28 -36.65 5.27
CA LEU A 770 -14.18 -37.37 4.61
C LEU A 770 -13.53 -38.40 5.56
N GLY A 771 -13.41 -38.06 6.85
CA GLY A 771 -12.88 -38.97 7.87
C GLY A 771 -13.72 -40.25 8.03
N GLN A 772 -15.05 -40.17 7.88
CA GLN A 772 -15.93 -41.35 7.85
C GLN A 772 -15.63 -42.32 6.69
N ARG A 773 -14.97 -41.85 5.64
CA ARG A 773 -14.54 -42.64 4.48
C ARG A 773 -13.08 -43.08 4.56
N GLY A 774 -12.39 -42.80 5.66
CA GLY A 774 -10.98 -43.15 5.86
C GLY A 774 -9.98 -42.18 5.21
N VAL A 775 -10.45 -41.05 4.67
CA VAL A 775 -9.58 -40.02 4.07
C VAL A 775 -9.05 -39.11 5.18
N ARG A 776 -7.72 -38.94 5.25
CA ARG A 776 -7.06 -38.00 6.15
C ARG A 776 -7.29 -36.57 5.66
N VAL A 777 -7.85 -35.72 6.51
CA VAL A 777 -8.08 -34.30 6.19
C VAL A 777 -6.98 -33.45 6.82
N THR A 778 -6.18 -32.79 5.99
CA THR A 778 -5.17 -31.81 6.42
C THR A 778 -5.76 -30.41 6.32
N LEU A 779 -5.61 -29.66 7.41
CA LEU A 779 -6.04 -28.28 7.54
C LEU A 779 -4.82 -27.44 7.93
N PRO A 780 -4.43 -26.40 7.17
CA PRO A 780 -3.30 -25.57 7.54
C PRO A 780 -3.59 -24.82 8.85
N PRO A 781 -2.56 -24.41 9.60
CA PRO A 781 -2.76 -23.55 10.76
C PRO A 781 -3.45 -22.25 10.33
N LEU A 782 -4.24 -21.64 11.21
CA LEU A 782 -5.03 -20.45 10.86
C LEU A 782 -4.17 -19.30 10.32
N SER A 783 -2.96 -19.15 10.87
CA SER A 783 -1.96 -18.17 10.42
C SER A 783 -1.43 -18.39 9.00
N ALA A 784 -1.66 -19.57 8.42
CA ALA A 784 -1.27 -19.93 7.06
C ALA A 784 -2.47 -20.12 6.12
N CYS A 785 -3.70 -19.85 6.58
CA CYS A 785 -4.89 -19.86 5.71
C CYS A 785 -5.03 -18.58 4.88
N THR A 786 -4.72 -17.45 5.48
CA THR A 786 -4.73 -16.14 4.80
C THR A 786 -3.45 -15.92 4.03
N ASP A 787 -3.44 -14.92 3.16
CA ASP A 787 -2.29 -14.65 2.30
C ASP A 787 -1.07 -14.26 3.14
N ASN A 788 0.04 -14.96 2.92
CA ASN A 788 1.29 -14.78 3.64
C ASN A 788 2.46 -15.20 2.74
N ALA A 789 3.65 -14.70 3.03
CA ALA A 789 4.82 -15.04 2.23
C ALA A 789 5.46 -16.39 2.63
N ALA A 790 5.15 -16.94 3.80
CA ALA A 790 5.70 -18.23 4.23
C ALA A 790 5.27 -19.37 3.30
N MET A 791 4.02 -19.37 2.83
CA MET A 791 3.53 -20.34 1.85
C MET A 791 4.25 -20.20 0.49
N ILE A 792 4.54 -18.97 0.08
CA ILE A 792 5.30 -18.66 -1.14
C ILE A 792 6.76 -19.11 -0.99
N ALA A 793 7.33 -18.98 0.21
CA ALA A 793 8.70 -19.39 0.51
C ALA A 793 8.92 -20.90 0.34
N LEU A 794 7.94 -21.73 0.73
CA LEU A 794 8.01 -23.17 0.53
C LEU A 794 8.11 -23.54 -0.95
N VAL A 795 7.30 -22.91 -1.80
CA VAL A 795 7.33 -23.12 -3.26
C VAL A 795 8.65 -22.59 -3.83
N ALA A 796 9.06 -21.37 -3.45
CA ALA A 796 10.30 -20.77 -3.91
C ALA A 796 11.53 -21.62 -3.56
N LEU A 797 11.58 -22.20 -2.35
CA LEU A 797 12.67 -23.10 -1.96
C LEU A 797 12.70 -24.39 -2.80
N ARG A 798 11.54 -24.95 -3.15
CA ARG A 798 11.46 -26.10 -4.07
C ARG A 798 11.99 -25.73 -5.44
N GLU A 799 11.53 -24.62 -6.02
CA GLU A 799 11.96 -24.15 -7.33
C GLU A 799 13.46 -23.82 -7.36
N TYR A 800 13.99 -23.24 -6.27
CA TYR A 800 15.42 -23.02 -6.08
C TYR A 800 16.21 -24.34 -6.12
N ARG A 801 15.76 -25.35 -5.37
CA ARG A 801 16.39 -26.70 -5.38
C ARG A 801 16.31 -27.35 -6.75
N ALA A 802 15.24 -27.09 -7.51
CA ALA A 802 15.07 -27.53 -8.89
C ALA A 802 15.83 -26.68 -9.92
N LYS A 803 16.46 -25.56 -9.51
CA LYS A 803 17.13 -24.57 -10.36
C LYS A 803 16.21 -23.99 -11.45
N LYS A 804 14.93 -23.82 -11.13
CA LYS A 804 13.94 -23.19 -11.99
C LYS A 804 13.88 -21.70 -11.65
N PHE A 805 14.57 -20.90 -12.44
CA PHE A 805 14.65 -19.45 -12.24
C PHE A 805 13.93 -18.71 -13.37
N ALA A 806 13.27 -17.62 -13.01
CA ALA A 806 12.62 -16.71 -13.93
C ALA A 806 13.62 -15.66 -14.46
N PRO A 807 13.49 -15.23 -15.72
CA PRO A 807 14.27 -14.12 -16.24
C PRO A 807 13.82 -12.79 -15.62
N LEU A 808 14.71 -11.80 -15.61
CA LEU A 808 14.36 -10.42 -15.21
C LEU A 808 13.43 -9.72 -16.22
N THR A 809 13.00 -10.40 -17.30
CA THR A 809 11.93 -9.96 -18.20
C THR A 809 10.55 -10.50 -17.77
N MET A 810 10.47 -11.28 -16.68
CA MET A 810 9.20 -11.80 -16.15
C MET A 810 8.22 -10.65 -15.85
N ASP A 811 6.96 -10.83 -16.25
CA ASP A 811 5.84 -9.92 -15.95
C ASP A 811 4.84 -10.60 -15.01
N ALA A 812 4.00 -9.78 -14.37
CA ALA A 812 2.88 -10.27 -13.57
C ALA A 812 1.82 -10.94 -14.47
N ASP A 813 1.28 -12.07 -14.02
CA ASP A 813 0.20 -12.76 -14.70
C ASP A 813 -1.05 -12.81 -13.80
N PRO A 814 -1.98 -11.85 -13.92
CA PRO A 814 -3.14 -11.78 -13.03
C PRO A 814 -4.07 -12.99 -13.16
N ASN A 815 -3.98 -13.78 -14.24
CA ASN A 815 -4.83 -14.93 -14.50
C ASN A 815 -4.03 -16.25 -14.53
N TRP A 816 -2.89 -16.31 -13.85
CA TRP A 816 -2.03 -17.50 -13.87
C TRP A 816 -2.76 -18.73 -13.33
N SER A 817 -3.03 -19.71 -14.18
CA SER A 817 -3.65 -20.97 -13.77
C SER A 817 -2.66 -21.91 -13.08
N LEU A 818 -3.20 -22.80 -12.23
CA LEU A 818 -2.46 -23.96 -11.70
C LEU A 818 -2.09 -24.97 -12.78
#